data_AF-A0A6P5Y6L4-F1
#
_entry.id   AF-A0A6P5Y6L4-F1
#
_cell.length_a   1.000
_cell.length_b   1.000
_cell.length_c   1.000
_cell.angle_alpha   90.00
_cell.angle_beta   90.00
_cell.angle_gamma   90.00
#
_symmetry.space_group_name_H-M   'P 1'
#
loop_
_entity.id
_entity.type
_entity.pdbx_description
1 polymer ?
#
loop_
_entity_poly.entity_id
_entity_poly.type
_entity_poly.pdbx_seq_one_letter_code
_entity_poly.pdbx_strand_id
1 'polypeptide(L)'
;MDKLKQQVISRFFAPKPKISSNPTPPSNPSSSSPPPPPPISPPNVKTTVSFSPSKRKLLSAHLASSAKRPKTKLSPHTHNPVPPQPNPSLHQKFLQKLLEPSSPPLLEPSESDHKKYTPLEQQVVDLKSKYPDVLLMVEVGYRFRFFGKDAEIAAKVLGIYAHMDRNFLTASVPTFRLNVHVRRLVSAGYKVGVVKQTETAAIKAHGSNRVGPFCRGLSALYTKATLEAAEDVGGKDEGCGAESNYLFCVVEKGLESSGSVSNCGCVDVRVGVVGVEISTGDVFYGEFDDGVMRSGLEAVVLSLAPAELLLGEPLSKQTEKLLLAYAGPASNVRLEHASRDCFKGGGALGEVMSVYEKVAEDNFADNVNQLEEAAEQGNSHCSIQGVMNMPDLALQALALTIRHLSQFGLERIVCLGASFRPLSSSMEMNLSANTLQQLEILKNNSDGSESGSLLKIMNHCLTIYGSRLLRHWVTHPLCDRNMISARLDAVSEISLSMGSYKGSQRIVEIDAEDSDVTIVQPELSCVLSSVLTYLGRSPDIQRGITRIFHRTATPAEFIAVIQTILSAGKQLQRLCIDEEYEDYGGRKVCIVTVQSALLKRLILTASSSNVLGKAAKLLSTLNKEAADKGDLTDLIIISKDQFPEVARARKAVQLAKEKLDNLIALYRRQLGKHNLEFICVSGTTHLIELPIDANVPSNWVKVNSTKKTVRAAWGTFLREFEEYYVEFQAAVQALAALDCLHSLATLSRNKNYVRPNFVDDNEPVQIKIHSGRHPVLETILQDGFVPNDTTLHANREYCQIVTGPNMGGKSCYIRQVALIAMMAQVGSFVPAASATLPVLDAIYTRMGASDSIQQGRSTFLEELSEASQILHNCTARSLVIIDELGRGTSTHDGVAIAYATLQHLLEQKKCMVLFVTHYPKIADIKVEFPGSVEAYHVSYLTSHNDDGTMDAKSDHEVTYLYKLVPGVCERSFGFRVAQLAQLPSSCIDQAIIMATRLEAIEGSRVRKKSEERQCLETATSDQELETEENVLNSTGSFCSERIVDSEEFANAFRDLLLNLTSAITNDDLAKSFQLLEEARSIAKELIEG
;
A
#
# COMPACT_ATOMS: atom_id res chain seq x y z
N MET A 1 67.01 27.25 7.19
CA MET A 1 67.70 27.38 5.89
C MET A 1 67.60 26.11 5.07
N ASP A 2 66.76 26.01 4.04
CA ASP A 2 65.34 26.38 3.92
C ASP A 2 64.75 25.75 2.66
N LYS A 3 63.68 24.95 2.82
CA LYS A 3 62.70 24.72 1.75
C LYS A 3 61.31 24.75 2.36
N LEU A 4 60.75 25.96 2.40
CA LEU A 4 59.41 26.25 2.91
C LEU A 4 58.34 25.59 2.04
N LYS A 5 57.36 24.98 2.72
CA LYS A 5 56.14 24.44 2.11
C LYS A 5 55.21 25.60 1.74
N GLN A 6 54.73 25.66 0.50
CA GLN A 6 53.56 26.47 0.17
C GLN A 6 52.28 25.68 0.45
N GLN A 7 51.40 26.28 1.25
CA GLN A 7 50.06 25.78 1.53
C GLN A 7 49.10 26.23 0.42
N VAL A 8 48.18 25.36 0.01
CA VAL A 8 47.00 25.75 -0.78
C VAL A 8 45.79 25.84 0.16
N ILE A 9 45.11 26.97 0.08
CA ILE A 9 44.01 27.38 0.97
C ILE A 9 42.68 26.84 0.43
N SER A 10 41.89 26.19 1.29
CA SER A 10 40.45 26.02 1.07
C SER A 10 39.66 26.97 1.97
N ARG A 11 38.90 27.89 1.37
CA ARG A 11 37.93 28.75 2.06
C ARG A 11 36.53 28.23 1.78
N PHE A 12 35.69 28.24 2.83
CA PHE A 12 34.34 28.83 2.90
C PHE A 12 33.44 28.06 3.87
N PHE A 13 33.26 28.62 5.06
CA PHE A 13 32.05 28.45 5.88
C PHE A 13 31.70 29.81 6.48
N ALA A 14 30.43 30.21 6.36
CA ALA A 14 29.89 31.44 6.94
C ALA A 14 29.26 31.16 8.33
N PRO A 15 29.18 32.16 9.24
CA PRO A 15 28.96 31.91 10.66
C PRO A 15 27.48 31.96 11.09
N LYS A 16 27.16 31.23 12.18
CA LYS A 16 25.94 31.42 12.97
C LYS A 16 26.21 32.42 14.12
N PRO A 17 25.31 33.36 14.43
CA PRO A 17 25.47 34.26 15.59
C PRO A 17 25.06 33.61 16.92
N LYS A 18 25.62 34.12 18.03
CA LYS A 18 25.28 33.77 19.42
C LYS A 18 24.39 34.87 20.04
N ILE A 19 23.65 34.53 21.10
CA ILE A 19 22.90 35.46 21.96
C ILE A 19 23.27 35.19 23.43
N SER A 20 23.36 36.24 24.26
CA SER A 20 23.52 36.11 25.73
C SER A 20 22.96 37.32 26.52
N SER A 21 22.05 37.05 27.46
CA SER A 21 21.80 37.68 28.78
C SER A 21 21.51 39.20 28.97
N ASN A 22 20.24 39.52 29.31
CA ASN A 22 19.67 40.19 30.53
C ASN A 22 20.42 41.33 31.30
N PRO A 23 19.75 42.18 32.15
CA PRO A 23 18.30 42.37 32.46
C PRO A 23 17.76 43.84 32.51
N THR A 24 16.50 43.99 32.95
CA THR A 24 15.55 45.14 33.15
C THR A 24 15.78 46.08 34.37
N PRO A 25 14.90 47.07 34.75
CA PRO A 25 13.87 47.92 34.07
C PRO A 25 14.18 49.44 34.32
N PRO A 26 13.33 50.37 34.86
CA PRO A 26 11.89 50.72 34.68
C PRO A 26 11.57 52.23 34.40
N SER A 27 10.37 52.56 33.88
CA SER A 27 9.41 53.61 34.38
C SER A 27 8.30 54.00 33.39
N ASN A 28 7.09 54.28 33.92
CA ASN A 28 5.88 54.87 33.30
C ASN A 28 5.68 56.31 33.89
N PRO A 29 4.64 57.13 33.58
CA PRO A 29 3.49 56.99 32.64
C PRO A 29 3.23 58.23 31.73
N SER A 30 2.25 58.17 30.83
CA SER A 30 1.08 59.12 30.75
C SER A 30 0.26 59.00 29.44
N SER A 31 -0.92 59.64 29.43
CA SER A 31 -2.10 59.35 28.59
C SER A 31 -2.29 60.21 27.34
N SER A 32 -2.94 59.67 26.29
CA SER A 32 -4.14 60.26 25.65
C SER A 32 -4.73 59.36 24.53
N SER A 33 -5.97 59.69 24.11
CA SER A 33 -6.92 58.90 23.31
C SER A 33 -6.61 58.74 21.80
N PRO A 34 -7.15 57.69 21.12
CA PRO A 34 -6.97 57.48 19.68
C PRO A 34 -8.02 58.18 18.79
N PRO A 35 -7.63 58.79 17.65
CA PRO A 35 -8.51 59.21 16.54
C PRO A 35 -8.57 58.16 15.40
N PRO A 36 -9.47 58.30 14.39
CA PRO A 36 -9.83 57.21 13.46
C PRO A 36 -8.82 56.96 12.31
N PRO A 37 -8.90 55.80 11.61
CA PRO A 37 -7.91 55.40 10.61
C PRO A 37 -8.15 56.01 9.20
N PRO A 38 -7.11 56.57 8.55
CA PRO A 38 -7.05 56.86 7.11
C PRO A 38 -6.29 55.75 6.32
N PRO A 39 -6.30 55.75 4.97
CA PRO A 39 -6.16 54.51 4.19
C PRO A 39 -4.74 54.01 3.97
N ILE A 40 -4.61 52.68 3.82
CA ILE A 40 -3.35 51.96 3.60
C ILE A 40 -2.99 51.93 2.11
N SER A 41 -1.75 52.25 1.79
CA SER A 41 -1.11 52.01 0.49
C SER A 41 0.09 51.04 0.65
N PRO A 42 0.45 50.24 -0.39
CA PRO A 42 1.23 49.02 -0.19
C PRO A 42 2.76 49.21 -0.25
N PRO A 43 3.55 48.45 0.52
CA PRO A 43 5.01 48.40 0.38
C PRO A 43 5.48 47.36 -0.66
N ASN A 44 6.58 47.69 -1.35
CA ASN A 44 7.19 46.88 -2.41
C ASN A 44 7.79 45.55 -1.92
N VAL A 45 7.50 44.45 -2.62
CA VAL A 45 8.18 43.16 -2.49
C VAL A 45 8.87 42.80 -3.82
N LYS A 46 10.11 42.30 -3.75
CA LYS A 46 10.87 41.87 -4.94
C LYS A 46 10.28 40.58 -5.51
N THR A 47 9.97 40.59 -6.80
CA THR A 47 9.22 39.53 -7.49
C THR A 47 10.10 38.38 -7.99
N THR A 48 9.76 37.17 -7.54
CA THR A 48 10.07 35.92 -8.25
C THR A 48 9.17 35.84 -9.49
N VAL A 49 9.73 35.44 -10.64
CA VAL A 49 8.96 35.32 -11.90
C VAL A 49 8.84 33.86 -12.30
N SER A 50 7.61 33.35 -12.32
CA SER A 50 7.20 32.13 -13.01
C SER A 50 6.81 32.46 -14.46
N PHE A 51 6.96 31.51 -15.38
CA PHE A 51 6.42 31.61 -16.73
C PHE A 51 5.71 30.33 -17.14
N SER A 52 4.44 30.49 -17.52
CA SER A 52 3.63 29.49 -18.22
C SER A 52 3.81 29.61 -19.75
N PRO A 53 3.49 28.56 -20.54
CA PRO A 53 3.71 28.57 -21.99
C PRO A 53 2.42 28.88 -22.77
N SER A 54 2.52 29.66 -23.87
CA SER A 54 1.90 29.31 -25.17
C SER A 54 2.04 30.36 -26.29
N LYS A 55 2.26 29.84 -27.51
CA LYS A 55 1.93 30.40 -28.84
C LYS A 55 2.54 31.75 -29.28
N ARG A 56 3.46 31.67 -30.27
CA ARG A 56 3.25 32.30 -31.59
C ARG A 56 4.00 31.57 -32.72
N LYS A 57 3.42 31.67 -33.91
CA LYS A 57 3.80 30.99 -35.18
C LYS A 57 4.55 32.00 -36.09
N LEU A 58 5.39 31.46 -37.00
CA LEU A 58 5.75 32.03 -38.33
C LEU A 58 6.58 33.34 -38.31
N LEU A 59 7.49 33.65 -39.27
CA LEU A 59 7.70 33.14 -40.63
C LEU A 59 9.17 33.35 -41.13
N SER A 60 9.61 32.48 -42.07
CA SER A 60 10.58 32.67 -43.17
C SER A 60 11.99 33.26 -42.96
N ALA A 61 13.00 32.54 -43.49
CA ALA A 61 14.32 33.07 -43.87
C ALA A 61 14.43 33.24 -45.40
N HIS A 62 15.21 34.22 -45.86
CA HIS A 62 15.46 34.50 -47.29
C HIS A 62 16.62 33.69 -47.89
N LEU A 63 16.58 33.51 -49.22
CA LEU A 63 17.65 32.99 -50.08
C LEU A 63 17.88 33.95 -51.26
N ALA A 64 19.13 34.33 -51.56
CA ALA A 64 19.68 34.48 -52.94
C ALA A 64 21.09 35.14 -53.02
N SER A 65 22.08 34.44 -53.62
CA SER A 65 23.26 34.97 -54.36
C SER A 65 24.32 35.83 -53.61
N SER A 66 25.59 36.03 -54.03
CA SER A 66 26.55 35.36 -54.93
C SER A 66 28.00 35.78 -54.51
N ALA A 67 29.08 35.02 -54.78
CA ALA A 67 30.16 35.30 -55.76
C ALA A 67 31.55 34.80 -55.25
N LYS A 68 32.63 34.84 -56.06
CA LYS A 68 33.91 34.08 -55.85
C LYS A 68 35.19 34.92 -55.56
N ARG A 69 35.98 34.50 -54.53
CA ARG A 69 37.49 34.45 -54.39
C ARG A 69 38.33 35.76 -54.59
N PRO A 70 39.63 35.89 -54.15
CA PRO A 70 40.64 34.88 -53.72
C PRO A 70 41.64 35.21 -52.54
N LYS A 71 42.43 34.18 -52.09
CA LYS A 71 43.79 34.19 -51.44
C LYS A 71 43.93 34.79 -49.99
N THR A 72 44.78 34.30 -49.04
CA THR A 72 46.03 33.48 -49.08
C THR A 72 46.37 32.74 -47.75
N LYS A 73 47.02 31.54 -47.83
CA LYS A 73 47.96 30.84 -46.88
C LYS A 73 47.53 30.52 -45.40
N LEU A 74 47.31 29.26 -44.99
CA LEU A 74 48.25 28.23 -44.42
C LEU A 74 48.79 28.58 -43.00
N SER A 75 48.85 27.75 -41.93
CA SER A 75 48.51 26.32 -41.60
C SER A 75 48.77 26.09 -40.06
N PRO A 76 48.71 24.90 -39.39
CA PRO A 76 48.15 23.55 -39.71
C PRO A 76 47.30 22.88 -38.56
N HIS A 77 46.85 21.64 -38.78
CA HIS A 77 46.39 20.60 -37.82
C HIS A 77 45.00 20.65 -37.14
N THR A 78 43.98 20.10 -37.81
CA THR A 78 43.31 18.84 -37.38
C THR A 78 42.43 18.30 -38.52
N HIS A 79 42.50 16.98 -38.78
CA HIS A 79 41.65 16.31 -39.79
C HIS A 79 40.40 15.73 -39.14
N ASN A 80 39.22 16.13 -39.62
CA ASN A 80 37.97 15.40 -39.41
C ASN A 80 37.65 14.56 -40.67
N PRO A 81 37.33 13.26 -40.55
CA PRO A 81 36.80 12.47 -41.66
C PRO A 81 35.33 12.81 -41.97
N VAL A 82 34.95 12.68 -43.24
CA VAL A 82 33.58 12.86 -43.75
C VAL A 82 32.74 11.58 -43.52
N PRO A 83 31.43 11.67 -43.21
CA PRO A 83 30.57 10.48 -43.06
C PRO A 83 30.34 9.74 -44.39
N PRO A 84 30.29 8.39 -44.41
CA PRO A 84 30.00 7.61 -45.60
C PRO A 84 28.49 7.55 -45.94
N GLN A 85 28.18 7.21 -47.20
CA GLN A 85 26.81 7.06 -47.71
C GLN A 85 26.04 5.87 -47.10
N PRO A 86 24.69 5.89 -47.10
CA PRO A 86 23.87 4.84 -46.49
C PRO A 86 24.01 3.49 -47.21
N ASN A 87 24.37 2.46 -46.45
CA ASN A 87 24.58 1.11 -46.96
C ASN A 87 23.27 0.28 -46.82
N PRO A 88 22.64 -0.19 -47.91
CA PRO A 88 21.31 -0.81 -47.86
C PRO A 88 21.23 -2.13 -47.08
N SER A 89 22.38 -2.74 -46.75
CA SER A 89 22.48 -3.99 -45.99
C SER A 89 22.06 -3.88 -44.50
N LEU A 90 21.96 -2.68 -43.93
CA LEU A 90 21.56 -2.52 -42.52
C LEU A 90 20.05 -2.63 -42.31
N HIS A 91 19.23 -2.14 -43.24
CA HIS A 91 17.77 -2.20 -43.11
C HIS A 91 17.26 -3.64 -43.24
N GLN A 92 17.84 -4.43 -44.14
CA GLN A 92 17.49 -5.85 -44.30
C GLN A 92 17.89 -6.69 -43.07
N LYS A 93 19.08 -6.43 -42.49
CA LYS A 93 19.50 -7.05 -41.22
C LYS A 93 18.64 -6.63 -40.02
N PHE A 94 18.11 -5.40 -40.03
CA PHE A 94 17.19 -4.93 -39.00
C PHE A 94 15.83 -5.63 -39.07
N LEU A 95 15.26 -5.79 -40.27
CA LEU A 95 13.99 -6.51 -40.48
C LEU A 95 14.12 -8.00 -40.15
N GLN A 96 15.23 -8.64 -40.50
CA GLN A 96 15.46 -10.07 -40.21
C GLN A 96 15.55 -10.33 -38.70
N LYS A 97 16.11 -9.39 -37.93
CA LYS A 97 16.20 -9.45 -36.46
C LYS A 97 14.89 -9.11 -35.72
N LEU A 98 13.86 -8.69 -36.45
CA LEU A 98 12.53 -8.34 -35.94
C LEU A 98 11.52 -9.51 -36.08
N LEU A 99 11.91 -10.59 -36.76
CA LEU A 99 11.04 -11.71 -37.14
C LEU A 99 11.44 -13.06 -36.49
N GLU A 100 12.49 -13.09 -35.67
CA GLU A 100 12.89 -14.30 -34.93
C GLU A 100 12.19 -14.34 -33.55
N PRO A 101 11.54 -15.47 -33.18
CA PRO A 101 10.92 -15.62 -31.86
C PRO A 101 11.97 -15.69 -30.75
N SER A 102 11.78 -14.92 -29.69
CA SER A 102 12.78 -14.71 -28.64
C SER A 102 12.88 -15.87 -27.64
N SER A 103 13.87 -16.74 -27.80
CA SER A 103 14.47 -17.50 -26.70
C SER A 103 15.57 -16.66 -26.01
N PRO A 104 15.71 -16.68 -24.68
CA PRO A 104 16.78 -15.94 -24.00
C PRO A 104 18.17 -16.51 -24.41
N PRO A 105 19.14 -15.65 -24.76
CA PRO A 105 20.46 -16.13 -25.18
C PRO A 105 21.26 -16.62 -23.96
N LEU A 106 21.45 -17.94 -23.88
CA LEU A 106 22.56 -18.50 -23.12
C LEU A 106 23.87 -17.98 -23.71
N LEU A 107 24.60 -17.20 -22.91
CA LEU A 107 25.92 -16.70 -23.28
C LEU A 107 26.94 -17.85 -23.20
N GLU A 108 27.11 -18.59 -24.30
CA GLU A 108 28.35 -19.33 -24.51
C GLU A 108 29.50 -18.31 -24.65
N PRO A 109 30.61 -18.47 -23.91
CA PRO A 109 31.73 -17.55 -23.97
C PRO A 109 32.51 -17.74 -25.27
N SER A 110 32.43 -16.78 -26.18
CA SER A 110 33.29 -16.73 -27.37
C SER A 110 34.76 -16.68 -26.95
N GLU A 111 35.56 -17.66 -27.37
CA GLU A 111 36.96 -17.75 -26.99
C GLU A 111 37.83 -16.61 -27.55
N SER A 112 38.84 -16.23 -26.75
CA SER A 112 40.04 -15.47 -27.14
C SER A 112 39.90 -13.96 -27.51
N ASP A 113 39.71 -13.14 -26.48
CA ASP A 113 40.42 -11.85 -26.39
C ASP A 113 41.11 -11.79 -25.01
N HIS A 114 42.34 -12.33 -24.91
CA HIS A 114 43.07 -12.55 -23.65
C HIS A 114 43.55 -11.24 -23.00
N LYS A 115 42.60 -10.45 -22.49
CA LYS A 115 42.87 -9.29 -21.64
C LYS A 115 43.48 -9.75 -20.33
N LYS A 116 44.70 -9.31 -20.07
CA LYS A 116 45.49 -9.71 -18.90
C LYS A 116 44.97 -8.98 -17.65
N TYR A 117 43.94 -9.52 -17.02
CA TYR A 117 43.36 -8.96 -15.81
C TYR A 117 44.34 -8.94 -14.65
N THR A 118 44.29 -7.87 -13.85
CA THR A 118 45.00 -7.83 -12.57
C THR A 118 44.26 -8.65 -11.50
N PRO A 119 44.91 -9.08 -10.40
CA PRO A 119 44.29 -9.94 -9.41
C PRO A 119 43.02 -9.37 -8.75
N LEU A 120 42.85 -8.03 -8.73
CA LEU A 120 41.61 -7.39 -8.30
C LEU A 120 40.52 -7.46 -9.39
N GLU A 121 40.88 -7.22 -10.65
CA GLU A 121 39.95 -7.31 -11.77
C GLU A 121 39.43 -8.74 -11.95
N GLN A 122 40.29 -9.75 -11.77
CA GLN A 122 39.87 -11.15 -11.79
C GLN A 122 38.83 -11.44 -10.69
N GLN A 123 39.10 -11.04 -9.43
CA GLN A 123 38.11 -11.15 -8.35
C GLN A 123 36.78 -10.46 -8.68
N VAL A 124 36.80 -9.32 -9.39
CA VAL A 124 35.58 -8.60 -9.79
C VAL A 124 34.83 -9.34 -10.89
N VAL A 125 35.53 -9.92 -11.87
CA VAL A 125 34.93 -10.79 -12.91
C VAL A 125 34.31 -12.03 -12.26
N ASP A 126 35.02 -12.69 -11.35
CA ASP A 126 34.55 -13.88 -10.63
C ASP A 126 33.33 -13.58 -9.73
N LEU A 127 33.26 -12.38 -9.15
CA LEU A 127 32.09 -11.93 -8.39
C LEU A 127 30.92 -11.58 -9.30
N LYS A 128 31.17 -10.92 -10.44
CA LYS A 128 30.12 -10.53 -11.39
C LYS A 128 29.55 -11.73 -12.15
N SER A 129 30.32 -12.79 -12.38
CA SER A 129 29.82 -14.03 -12.96
C SER A 129 28.86 -14.78 -12.02
N LYS A 130 29.07 -14.68 -10.70
CA LYS A 130 28.16 -15.22 -9.68
C LYS A 130 26.90 -14.38 -9.46
N TYR A 131 27.00 -13.07 -9.71
CA TYR A 131 25.93 -12.09 -9.46
C TYR A 131 25.73 -11.16 -10.67
N PRO A 132 25.25 -11.66 -11.82
CA PRO A 132 25.21 -10.92 -13.08
C PRO A 132 24.21 -9.75 -13.06
N ASP A 133 23.09 -9.93 -12.37
CA ASP A 133 21.97 -8.99 -12.20
C ASP A 133 22.21 -7.94 -11.09
N VAL A 134 23.16 -8.19 -10.18
CA VAL A 134 23.47 -7.34 -9.03
C VAL A 134 24.46 -6.25 -9.40
N LEU A 135 24.18 -5.00 -9.02
CA LEU A 135 25.13 -3.88 -9.11
C LEU A 135 26.12 -3.94 -7.93
N LEU A 136 27.40 -4.18 -8.20
CA LEU A 136 28.39 -4.48 -7.17
C LEU A 136 29.17 -3.25 -6.70
N MET A 137 29.13 -3.00 -5.38
CA MET A 137 29.94 -2.02 -4.67
C MET A 137 31.14 -2.71 -4.00
N VAL A 138 32.33 -2.59 -4.58
CA VAL A 138 33.51 -3.36 -4.14
C VAL A 138 34.45 -2.54 -3.27
N GLU A 139 34.72 -3.00 -2.05
CA GLU A 139 35.62 -2.34 -1.10
C GLU A 139 37.10 -2.38 -1.56
N VAL A 140 37.69 -1.20 -1.75
CA VAL A 140 39.10 -1.01 -2.14
C VAL A 140 39.74 0.04 -1.24
N GLY A 141 40.04 -0.36 0.00
CA GLY A 141 40.59 0.51 1.02
C GLY A 141 39.51 1.45 1.58
N TYR A 142 39.76 2.76 1.58
CA TYR A 142 38.85 3.77 2.15
C TYR A 142 37.68 4.17 1.20
N ARG A 143 37.47 3.43 0.11
CA ARG A 143 36.45 3.72 -0.91
C ARG A 143 35.85 2.44 -1.48
N PHE A 144 34.58 2.51 -1.87
CA PHE A 144 33.95 1.54 -2.75
C PHE A 144 34.19 1.94 -4.20
N ARG A 145 34.51 0.96 -5.06
CA ARG A 145 34.62 1.14 -6.52
C ARG A 145 33.56 0.30 -7.23
N PHE A 146 33.07 0.86 -8.34
CA PHE A 146 32.21 0.20 -9.32
C PHE A 146 33.05 -0.09 -10.57
N PHE A 147 32.71 -1.13 -11.33
CA PHE A 147 33.48 -1.56 -12.52
C PHE A 147 32.58 -1.85 -13.72
N GLY A 148 33.04 -1.49 -14.92
CA GLY A 148 32.34 -1.74 -16.18
C GLY A 148 30.96 -1.08 -16.23
N LYS A 149 29.94 -1.87 -16.59
CA LYS A 149 28.54 -1.43 -16.69
C LYS A 149 28.00 -0.88 -15.36
N ASP A 150 28.43 -1.44 -14.23
CA ASP A 150 28.02 -0.98 -12.89
C ASP A 150 28.54 0.45 -12.62
N ALA A 151 29.71 0.82 -13.16
CA ALA A 151 30.25 2.17 -13.06
C ALA A 151 29.50 3.19 -13.93
N GLU A 152 29.02 2.77 -15.10
CA GLU A 152 28.19 3.60 -15.98
C GLU A 152 26.84 3.91 -15.35
N ILE A 153 26.18 2.88 -14.80
CA ILE A 153 24.91 3.02 -14.05
C ILE A 153 25.13 3.91 -12.83
N ALA A 154 26.16 3.65 -12.03
CA ALA A 154 26.48 4.45 -10.85
C ALA A 154 26.75 5.92 -11.22
N ALA A 155 27.46 6.20 -12.32
CA ALA A 155 27.67 7.56 -12.81
C ALA A 155 26.35 8.27 -13.15
N LYS A 156 25.49 7.61 -13.92
CA LYS A 156 24.18 8.15 -14.35
C LYS A 156 23.24 8.41 -13.17
N VAL A 157 23.13 7.47 -12.23
CA VAL A 157 22.17 7.56 -11.11
C VAL A 157 22.70 8.42 -9.96
N LEU A 158 23.98 8.31 -9.61
CA LEU A 158 24.54 9.02 -8.46
C LEU A 158 25.07 10.42 -8.80
N GLY A 159 25.31 10.72 -10.08
CA GLY A 159 25.93 11.97 -10.54
C GLY A 159 27.45 11.99 -10.27
N ILE A 160 28.11 10.83 -10.36
CA ILE A 160 29.55 10.68 -10.09
C ILE A 160 30.35 10.48 -11.38
N TYR A 161 31.60 10.92 -11.40
CA TYR A 161 32.46 10.79 -12.58
C TYR A 161 32.98 9.35 -12.74
N ALA A 162 32.75 8.75 -13.91
CA ALA A 162 33.32 7.48 -14.32
C ALA A 162 34.42 7.70 -15.38
N HIS A 163 35.54 7.00 -15.23
CA HIS A 163 36.70 7.09 -16.13
C HIS A 163 37.25 5.70 -16.41
N MET A 164 37.92 5.51 -17.55
CA MET A 164 38.58 4.25 -17.85
C MET A 164 39.81 4.07 -16.94
N ASP A 165 39.82 3.04 -16.10
CA ASP A 165 40.96 2.63 -15.29
C ASP A 165 41.36 1.22 -15.76
N ARG A 166 42.44 1.14 -16.53
CA ARG A 166 42.91 -0.09 -17.20
C ARG A 166 41.85 -0.71 -18.11
N ASN A 167 41.29 -1.87 -17.74
CA ASN A 167 40.36 -2.65 -18.56
C ASN A 167 38.89 -2.27 -18.34
N PHE A 168 38.57 -1.47 -17.33
CA PHE A 168 37.20 -1.20 -16.91
C PHE A 168 36.92 0.29 -16.70
N LEU A 169 35.74 0.72 -17.15
CA LEU A 169 35.15 1.97 -16.68
C LEU A 169 34.98 1.87 -15.17
N THR A 170 35.43 2.88 -14.43
CA THR A 170 35.50 2.85 -12.97
C THR A 170 34.97 4.14 -12.38
N ALA A 171 34.09 3.99 -11.39
CA ALA A 171 33.57 5.07 -10.54
C ALA A 171 33.87 4.73 -9.06
N SER A 172 33.85 5.71 -8.16
CA SER A 172 34.14 5.44 -6.74
C SER A 172 33.48 6.40 -5.76
N VAL A 173 33.09 5.88 -4.59
CA VAL A 173 32.50 6.66 -3.47
C VAL A 173 33.22 6.35 -2.15
N PRO A 174 33.34 7.30 -1.21
CA PRO A 174 33.97 7.06 0.10
C PRO A 174 33.18 6.05 0.95
N THR A 175 33.86 5.28 1.81
CA THR A 175 33.21 4.29 2.69
C THR A 175 32.16 4.89 3.62
N PHE A 176 32.41 6.06 4.22
CA PHE A 176 31.46 6.76 5.09
C PHE A 176 30.21 7.30 4.37
N ARG A 177 30.16 7.24 3.02
CA ARG A 177 29.01 7.62 2.20
C ARG A 177 28.32 6.42 1.54
N LEU A 178 28.77 5.19 1.83
CA LEU A 178 28.17 3.94 1.33
C LEU A 178 26.64 4.01 1.40
N ASN A 179 26.12 4.28 2.59
CA ASN A 179 24.70 4.26 2.92
C ASN A 179 23.87 5.16 2.00
N VAL A 180 24.26 6.43 1.86
CA VAL A 180 23.58 7.41 0.99
C VAL A 180 23.55 6.95 -0.47
N HIS A 181 24.59 6.28 -0.93
CA HIS A 181 24.68 5.79 -2.31
C HIS A 181 23.93 4.46 -2.53
N VAL A 182 23.90 3.55 -1.55
CA VAL A 182 23.07 2.34 -1.59
C VAL A 182 21.59 2.73 -1.68
N ARG A 183 21.10 3.59 -0.78
CA ARG A 183 19.70 4.05 -0.80
C ARG A 183 19.31 4.65 -2.16
N ARG A 184 20.14 5.55 -2.72
CA ARG A 184 19.88 6.15 -4.06
C ARG A 184 19.87 5.15 -5.22
N LEU A 185 20.71 4.10 -5.18
CA LEU A 185 20.71 3.06 -6.21
C LEU A 185 19.49 2.14 -6.09
N VAL A 186 19.11 1.76 -4.87
CA VAL A 186 17.93 0.93 -4.59
C VAL A 186 16.64 1.66 -4.91
N SER A 187 16.51 2.95 -4.55
CA SER A 187 15.37 3.79 -4.95
C SER A 187 15.23 3.98 -6.47
N ALA A 188 16.30 3.75 -7.23
CA ALA A 188 16.30 3.72 -8.69
C ALA A 188 16.03 2.32 -9.29
N GLY A 189 15.61 1.34 -8.47
CA GLY A 189 15.18 -0.01 -8.88
C GLY A 189 16.28 -1.08 -8.94
N TYR A 190 17.55 -0.73 -8.67
CA TYR A 190 18.67 -1.68 -8.79
C TYR A 190 18.81 -2.57 -7.55
N LYS A 191 19.07 -3.87 -7.77
CA LYS A 191 19.56 -4.81 -6.75
C LYS A 191 21.04 -4.49 -6.50
N VAL A 192 21.42 -4.12 -5.27
CA VAL A 192 22.77 -3.63 -4.93
C VAL A 192 23.48 -4.59 -4.00
N GLY A 193 24.68 -5.03 -4.37
CA GLY A 193 25.52 -5.92 -3.56
C GLY A 193 26.72 -5.18 -2.98
N VAL A 194 26.88 -5.22 -1.65
CA VAL A 194 28.04 -4.61 -0.96
C VAL A 194 29.08 -5.69 -0.68
N VAL A 195 30.23 -5.59 -1.34
CA VAL A 195 31.34 -6.53 -1.25
C VAL A 195 32.41 -5.96 -0.31
N LYS A 196 32.52 -6.50 0.90
CA LYS A 196 33.51 -6.09 1.92
C LYS A 196 34.73 -7.03 1.92
N GLN A 197 35.84 -6.58 2.52
CA GLN A 197 37.04 -7.41 2.74
C GLN A 197 36.82 -8.40 3.90
N THR A 198 37.04 -9.69 3.66
CA THR A 198 36.85 -10.75 4.69
C THR A 198 38.05 -10.90 5.63
N GLU A 199 39.22 -10.42 5.18
CA GLU A 199 40.50 -10.45 5.89
C GLU A 199 40.96 -9.05 6.28
N THR A 200 41.53 -8.91 7.47
CA THR A 200 42.20 -7.67 7.88
C THR A 200 43.70 -7.73 7.56
N ALA A 201 44.35 -6.57 7.47
CA ALA A 201 45.79 -6.49 7.18
C ALA A 201 46.66 -7.31 8.15
N ALA A 202 46.31 -7.32 9.45
CA ALA A 202 47.02 -8.10 10.46
C ALA A 202 46.84 -9.61 10.30
N ILE A 203 45.61 -10.08 10.00
CA ILE A 203 45.33 -11.51 9.77
C ILE A 203 46.03 -11.98 8.50
N LYS A 204 45.95 -11.19 7.43
CA LYS A 204 46.60 -11.51 6.15
C LYS A 204 48.14 -11.55 6.26
N ALA A 205 48.75 -10.71 7.09
CA ALA A 205 50.20 -10.75 7.33
C ALA A 205 50.68 -12.07 7.95
N HIS A 206 49.80 -12.79 8.64
CA HIS A 206 50.07 -14.08 9.30
C HIS A 206 49.36 -15.28 8.62
N GLY A 207 48.59 -15.03 7.55
CA GLY A 207 47.85 -16.05 6.81
C GLY A 207 48.60 -16.61 5.61
N SER A 208 48.12 -17.73 5.07
CA SER A 208 48.67 -18.37 3.86
C SER A 208 48.62 -17.45 2.63
N ASN A 209 47.61 -16.59 2.52
CA ASN A 209 47.45 -15.62 1.41
C ASN A 209 48.20 -14.28 1.65
N ARG A 210 49.40 -14.32 2.22
CA ARG A 210 50.19 -13.10 2.53
C ARG A 210 50.56 -12.27 1.28
N VAL A 211 50.76 -12.92 0.13
CA VAL A 211 51.26 -12.29 -1.10
C VAL A 211 50.16 -11.86 -2.09
N GLY A 212 48.98 -12.50 -2.05
CA GLY A 212 47.88 -12.23 -2.97
C GLY A 212 47.09 -10.94 -2.68
N PRO A 213 46.03 -10.62 -3.44
CA PRO A 213 45.08 -9.57 -3.06
C PRO A 213 44.31 -9.94 -1.78
N PHE A 214 43.72 -8.95 -1.10
CA PHE A 214 42.77 -9.22 -0.01
C PHE A 214 41.58 -10.03 -0.52
N CYS A 215 41.16 -11.03 0.24
CA CYS A 215 39.94 -11.78 -0.02
C CYS A 215 38.70 -10.89 0.17
N ARG A 216 37.68 -11.13 -0.66
CA ARG A 216 36.43 -10.36 -0.74
C ARG A 216 35.25 -11.31 -0.86
N GLY A 217 34.15 -10.95 -0.22
CA GLY A 217 32.88 -11.65 -0.33
C GLY A 217 31.74 -10.65 -0.35
N LEU A 218 30.61 -11.06 -0.93
CA LEU A 218 29.36 -10.34 -0.75
C LEU A 218 29.03 -10.34 0.76
N SER A 219 28.86 -9.15 1.33
CA SER A 219 28.59 -8.96 2.76
C SER A 219 27.14 -8.63 3.05
N ALA A 220 26.44 -8.06 2.08
CA ALA A 220 25.02 -7.72 2.15
C ALA A 220 24.48 -7.50 0.73
N LEU A 221 23.21 -7.81 0.54
CA LEU A 221 22.44 -7.59 -0.68
C LEU A 221 21.25 -6.69 -0.32
N TYR A 222 20.88 -5.77 -1.21
CA TYR A 222 19.80 -4.81 -0.95
C TYR A 222 18.90 -4.68 -2.19
N THR A 223 17.60 -4.78 -1.98
CA THR A 223 16.51 -4.43 -2.90
C THR A 223 15.54 -3.48 -2.21
N LYS A 224 14.49 -3.02 -2.91
CA LYS A 224 13.56 -2.01 -2.38
C LYS A 224 12.77 -2.55 -1.17
N ALA A 225 12.37 -3.83 -1.19
CA ALA A 225 11.69 -4.48 -0.06
C ALA A 225 12.63 -4.78 1.12
N THR A 226 13.88 -5.16 0.85
CA THR A 226 14.83 -5.61 1.89
C THR A 226 15.64 -4.47 2.56
N LEU A 227 15.72 -3.29 1.94
CA LEU A 227 16.55 -2.17 2.40
C LEU A 227 16.28 -1.74 3.85
N GLU A 228 15.01 -1.71 4.27
CA GLU A 228 14.61 -1.20 5.58
C GLU A 228 14.78 -2.22 6.73
N ALA A 229 14.98 -3.50 6.42
CA ALA A 229 15.27 -4.58 7.37
C ALA A 229 16.78 -4.78 7.65
N ALA A 230 17.63 -4.25 6.78
CA ALA A 230 19.09 -4.34 6.89
C ALA A 230 19.71 -3.30 7.87
N GLU A 231 21.04 -3.34 8.05
CA GLU A 231 21.80 -2.37 8.90
C GLU A 231 21.36 -0.93 8.58
N ASP A 232 21.05 -0.09 9.60
CA ASP A 232 20.48 1.25 9.37
C ASP A 232 21.32 2.08 8.39
N VAL A 233 20.77 2.28 7.20
CA VAL A 233 21.45 2.86 6.03
C VAL A 233 21.42 4.40 6.13
N GLY A 234 21.87 4.92 7.28
CA GLY A 234 21.65 6.27 7.80
C GLY A 234 21.57 7.39 6.76
N GLY A 235 20.40 8.02 6.70
CA GLY A 235 20.09 9.16 5.85
C GLY A 235 18.71 9.71 6.18
N LYS A 236 18.66 10.80 6.95
CA LYS A 236 17.44 11.56 7.22
C LYS A 236 17.07 12.44 6.01
N ASP A 237 16.67 11.82 4.91
CA ASP A 237 15.87 12.53 3.91
C ASP A 237 14.39 12.41 4.33
N GLU A 238 13.78 13.56 4.59
CA GLU A 238 12.41 13.71 5.05
C GLU A 238 11.44 13.31 3.92
N GLY A 239 10.81 12.13 4.00
CA GLY A 239 9.70 11.79 3.09
C GLY A 239 9.34 10.31 2.84
N CYS A 240 10.21 9.33 3.13
CA CYS A 240 9.98 7.92 2.73
C CYS A 240 9.77 6.92 3.89
N GLY A 241 9.20 7.36 5.02
CA GLY A 241 8.95 6.50 6.19
C GLY A 241 7.58 5.81 6.22
N ALA A 242 6.56 6.38 5.57
CA ALA A 242 5.15 6.04 5.81
C ALA A 242 4.62 4.83 5.00
N GLU A 243 5.14 4.60 3.79
CA GLU A 243 4.70 3.48 2.94
C GLU A 243 5.34 2.15 3.38
N SER A 244 4.56 1.06 3.30
CA SER A 244 5.07 -0.32 3.39
C SER A 244 5.81 -0.69 2.11
N ASN A 245 6.84 -1.52 2.22
CA ASN A 245 7.67 -2.02 1.12
C ASN A 245 7.51 -3.54 0.94
N TYR A 246 6.27 -4.01 0.81
CA TYR A 246 5.99 -5.45 0.65
C TYR A 246 6.77 -6.07 -0.52
N LEU A 247 7.39 -7.23 -0.25
CA LEU A 247 7.75 -8.23 -1.26
C LEU A 247 6.52 -9.11 -1.49
N PHE A 248 6.01 -9.17 -2.71
CA PHE A 248 4.77 -9.88 -3.03
C PHE A 248 5.00 -10.93 -4.12
N CYS A 249 4.80 -12.20 -3.78
CA CYS A 249 4.92 -13.33 -4.68
C CYS A 249 3.56 -13.79 -5.21
N VAL A 250 3.49 -14.00 -6.52
CA VAL A 250 2.29 -14.45 -7.23
C VAL A 250 2.58 -15.76 -7.97
N VAL A 251 1.75 -16.76 -7.73
CA VAL A 251 1.74 -18.06 -8.40
C VAL A 251 0.32 -18.33 -8.90
N GLU A 252 0.14 -18.93 -10.07
CA GLU A 252 -1.20 -19.29 -10.57
C GLU A 252 -1.31 -20.74 -11.06
N LYS A 253 -2.55 -21.18 -11.27
CA LYS A 253 -2.91 -22.43 -11.93
C LYS A 253 -4.21 -22.23 -12.71
N GLY A 254 -4.26 -22.63 -13.98
CA GLY A 254 -5.50 -22.59 -14.75
C GLY A 254 -6.56 -23.56 -14.20
N LEU A 255 -7.83 -23.13 -14.19
CA LEU A 255 -8.96 -24.04 -14.02
C LEU A 255 -9.33 -24.63 -15.38
N GLU A 256 -9.20 -25.94 -15.51
CA GLU A 256 -9.80 -26.68 -16.62
C GLU A 256 -11.26 -26.98 -16.29
N SER A 257 -12.20 -26.23 -16.89
CA SER A 257 -13.63 -26.46 -16.75
C SER A 257 -14.00 -27.83 -17.31
N SER A 258 -14.24 -28.81 -16.44
CA SER A 258 -14.71 -30.13 -16.84
C SER A 258 -16.13 -30.06 -17.41
N GLY A 259 -16.25 -30.11 -18.75
CA GLY A 259 -17.51 -30.44 -19.42
C GLY A 259 -18.29 -29.31 -20.10
N SER A 260 -17.63 -28.35 -20.77
CA SER A 260 -18.29 -27.60 -21.85
C SER A 260 -17.28 -27.15 -22.93
N VAL A 261 -17.71 -27.14 -24.19
CA VAL A 261 -16.86 -26.81 -25.35
C VAL A 261 -16.63 -25.29 -25.42
N SER A 262 -15.60 -24.80 -24.72
CA SER A 262 -15.20 -23.40 -24.73
C SER A 262 -14.23 -23.08 -25.87
N ASN A 263 -14.77 -22.73 -27.03
CA ASN A 263 -13.98 -22.24 -28.19
C ASN A 263 -13.58 -20.75 -28.03
N CYS A 264 -13.34 -20.30 -26.80
CA CYS A 264 -12.95 -18.95 -26.43
C CYS A 264 -11.80 -19.01 -25.42
N GLY A 265 -10.74 -18.22 -25.63
CA GLY A 265 -9.51 -18.24 -24.82
C GLY A 265 -9.62 -17.61 -23.43
N CYS A 266 -10.80 -17.68 -22.81
CA CYS A 266 -11.09 -17.25 -21.45
C CYS A 266 -10.79 -18.40 -20.48
N VAL A 267 -9.64 -18.32 -19.79
CA VAL A 267 -9.26 -19.28 -18.74
C VAL A 267 -9.27 -18.55 -17.40
N ASP A 268 -10.23 -18.91 -16.56
CA ASP A 268 -10.24 -18.57 -15.15
C ASP A 268 -9.08 -19.28 -14.45
N VAL A 269 -8.48 -18.64 -13.46
CA VAL A 269 -7.29 -19.17 -12.78
C VAL A 269 -7.49 -19.13 -11.28
N ARG A 270 -6.84 -20.06 -10.60
CA ARG A 270 -6.58 -19.94 -9.17
C ARG A 270 -5.25 -19.23 -8.97
N VAL A 271 -5.26 -18.21 -8.13
CA VAL A 271 -4.07 -17.43 -7.77
C VAL A 271 -3.71 -17.74 -6.32
N GLY A 272 -2.48 -18.18 -6.09
CA GLY A 272 -1.86 -18.26 -4.78
C GLY A 272 -0.93 -17.06 -4.59
N VAL A 273 -1.06 -16.36 -3.48
CA VAL A 273 -0.29 -15.16 -3.17
C VAL A 273 0.32 -15.24 -1.77
N VAL A 274 1.53 -14.70 -1.64
CA VAL A 274 2.20 -14.45 -0.35
C VAL A 274 2.84 -13.09 -0.40
N GLY A 275 2.62 -12.26 0.61
CA GLY A 275 3.36 -11.01 0.77
C GLY A 275 4.01 -10.89 2.13
N VAL A 276 5.23 -10.35 2.14
CA VAL A 276 6.07 -10.21 3.32
C VAL A 276 6.60 -8.79 3.41
N GLU A 277 6.30 -8.10 4.51
CA GLU A 277 6.96 -6.85 4.89
C GLU A 277 8.16 -7.19 5.80
N ILE A 278 9.33 -7.38 5.19
CA ILE A 278 10.54 -7.80 5.92
C ILE A 278 10.91 -6.78 7.01
N SER A 279 10.57 -5.50 6.84
CA SER A 279 10.92 -4.48 7.84
C SER A 279 10.06 -4.51 9.11
N THR A 280 8.86 -5.11 9.10
CA THR A 280 7.95 -5.18 10.25
C THR A 280 7.67 -6.59 10.74
N GLY A 281 7.99 -7.61 9.92
CA GLY A 281 7.65 -9.00 10.17
C GLY A 281 6.22 -9.38 9.82
N ASP A 282 5.47 -8.54 9.10
CA ASP A 282 4.11 -8.86 8.67
C ASP A 282 4.13 -9.83 7.48
N VAL A 283 3.36 -10.92 7.56
CA VAL A 283 3.29 -11.96 6.54
C VAL A 283 1.82 -12.27 6.27
N PHE A 284 1.37 -12.14 5.04
CA PHE A 284 0.03 -12.61 4.68
C PHE A 284 0.08 -13.57 3.50
N TYR A 285 -0.92 -14.44 3.43
CA TYR A 285 -1.06 -15.47 2.41
C TYR A 285 -2.51 -15.62 1.98
N GLY A 286 -2.75 -16.09 0.75
CA GLY A 286 -4.10 -16.35 0.27
C GLY A 286 -4.11 -17.22 -0.97
N GLU A 287 -5.23 -17.92 -1.19
CA GLU A 287 -5.53 -18.63 -2.43
C GLU A 287 -6.98 -18.31 -2.81
N PHE A 288 -7.21 -17.82 -4.02
CA PHE A 288 -8.55 -17.46 -4.53
C PHE A 288 -8.67 -17.70 -6.03
N ASP A 289 -9.89 -17.92 -6.49
CA ASP A 289 -10.22 -18.01 -7.92
C ASP A 289 -10.43 -16.60 -8.48
N ASP A 290 -9.86 -16.29 -9.65
CA ASP A 290 -9.91 -14.98 -10.28
C ASP A 290 -10.19 -15.08 -11.80
N GLY A 291 -11.08 -14.21 -12.26
CA GLY A 291 -11.58 -14.20 -13.64
C GLY A 291 -10.61 -13.59 -14.64
N VAL A 292 -11.02 -13.54 -15.91
CA VAL A 292 -10.23 -13.02 -17.05
C VAL A 292 -9.66 -11.61 -16.86
N MET A 293 -10.29 -10.77 -16.01
CA MET A 293 -9.84 -9.40 -15.73
C MET A 293 -8.82 -9.29 -14.58
N ARG A 294 -8.62 -10.36 -13.78
CA ARG A 294 -7.69 -10.39 -12.64
C ARG A 294 -7.97 -9.32 -11.57
N SER A 295 -9.24 -9.02 -11.34
CA SER A 295 -9.66 -7.91 -10.44
C SER A 295 -9.45 -8.23 -8.96
N GLY A 296 -9.47 -9.51 -8.59
CA GLY A 296 -9.10 -9.95 -7.24
C GLY A 296 -7.61 -9.67 -6.99
N LEU A 297 -6.74 -10.12 -7.89
CA LEU A 297 -5.30 -9.84 -7.83
C LEU A 297 -4.99 -8.34 -7.88
N GLU A 298 -5.69 -7.57 -8.72
CA GLU A 298 -5.53 -6.12 -8.78
C GLU A 298 -5.90 -5.45 -7.44
N ALA A 299 -6.99 -5.86 -6.79
CA ALA A 299 -7.41 -5.32 -5.50
C ALA A 299 -6.33 -5.54 -4.41
N VAL A 300 -5.75 -6.74 -4.38
CA VAL A 300 -4.66 -7.11 -3.46
C VAL A 300 -3.40 -6.28 -3.73
N VAL A 301 -3.00 -6.13 -4.99
CA VAL A 301 -1.82 -5.32 -5.36
C VAL A 301 -2.03 -3.84 -5.00
N LEU A 302 -3.22 -3.28 -5.21
CA LEU A 302 -3.53 -1.88 -4.90
C LEU A 302 -3.63 -1.60 -3.39
N SER A 303 -4.19 -2.51 -2.59
CA SER A 303 -4.34 -2.31 -1.15
C SER A 303 -2.98 -2.32 -0.44
N LEU A 304 -2.14 -3.29 -0.78
CA LEU A 304 -0.79 -3.48 -0.22
C LEU A 304 0.24 -2.50 -0.76
N ALA A 305 0.10 -2.12 -2.03
CA ALA A 305 1.07 -1.32 -2.80
C ALA A 305 2.51 -1.89 -2.73
N PRO A 306 2.77 -3.12 -3.22
CA PRO A 306 4.06 -3.77 -3.07
C PRO A 306 5.20 -3.02 -3.77
N ALA A 307 6.38 -3.06 -3.15
CA ALA A 307 7.59 -2.43 -3.64
C ALA A 307 8.42 -3.36 -4.55
N GLU A 308 8.26 -4.67 -4.39
CA GLU A 308 8.93 -5.70 -5.18
C GLU A 308 7.95 -6.87 -5.45
N LEU A 309 7.87 -7.30 -6.71
CA LEU A 309 7.03 -8.38 -7.20
C LEU A 309 7.89 -9.59 -7.59
N LEU A 310 7.55 -10.76 -7.07
CA LEU A 310 8.20 -12.04 -7.36
C LEU A 310 7.26 -12.94 -8.18
N LEU A 311 7.53 -13.06 -9.48
CA LEU A 311 6.69 -13.78 -10.43
C LEU A 311 7.05 -15.27 -10.49
N GLY A 312 6.14 -16.13 -10.03
CA GLY A 312 6.31 -17.58 -10.00
C GLY A 312 5.91 -18.25 -11.32
N GLU A 313 6.85 -18.35 -12.26
CA GLU A 313 6.60 -18.87 -13.61
C GLU A 313 6.28 -20.38 -13.64
N PRO A 314 5.37 -20.84 -14.51
CA PRO A 314 4.67 -20.08 -15.56
C PRO A 314 3.46 -19.27 -15.05
N LEU A 315 3.23 -18.12 -15.67
CA LEU A 315 2.05 -17.26 -15.49
C LEU A 315 1.32 -17.06 -16.84
N SER A 316 0.02 -16.77 -16.79
CA SER A 316 -0.77 -16.38 -17.97
C SER A 316 -0.46 -14.95 -18.41
N LYS A 317 -0.57 -14.70 -19.72
CA LYS A 317 -0.30 -13.38 -20.34
C LYS A 317 -1.15 -12.25 -19.76
N GLN A 318 -2.35 -12.57 -19.27
CA GLN A 318 -3.25 -11.64 -18.61
C GLN A 318 -2.69 -11.19 -17.25
N THR A 319 -2.29 -12.14 -16.40
CA THR A 319 -1.67 -11.89 -15.09
C THR A 319 -0.34 -11.17 -15.25
N GLU A 320 0.52 -11.62 -16.17
CA GLU A 320 1.79 -10.97 -16.48
C GLU A 320 1.58 -9.51 -16.92
N LYS A 321 0.64 -9.25 -17.84
CA LYS A 321 0.32 -7.90 -18.31
C LYS A 321 -0.19 -6.98 -17.20
N LEU A 322 -1.02 -7.47 -16.27
CA LEU A 322 -1.47 -6.69 -15.10
C LEU A 322 -0.28 -6.29 -14.22
N LEU A 323 0.57 -7.26 -13.85
CA LEU A 323 1.70 -7.04 -12.95
C LEU A 323 2.79 -6.17 -13.60
N LEU A 324 3.03 -6.32 -14.89
CA LEU A 324 3.92 -5.43 -15.68
C LEU A 324 3.34 -4.02 -15.84
N ALA A 325 2.03 -3.86 -15.96
CA ALA A 325 1.39 -2.54 -16.01
C ALA A 325 1.53 -1.81 -14.66
N TYR A 326 1.27 -2.50 -13.54
CA TYR A 326 1.51 -1.96 -12.20
C TYR A 326 2.99 -1.61 -11.98
N ALA A 327 3.91 -2.49 -12.39
CA ALA A 327 5.36 -2.26 -12.31
C ALA A 327 5.93 -1.44 -13.49
N GLY A 328 5.09 -0.66 -14.19
CA GLY A 328 5.50 0.14 -15.34
C GLY A 328 6.53 1.24 -15.02
N PRO A 329 7.10 1.93 -16.02
CA PRO A 329 8.27 2.81 -15.86
C PRO A 329 8.13 3.98 -14.88
N ALA A 330 6.90 4.35 -14.50
CA ALA A 330 6.61 5.41 -13.53
C ALA A 330 6.50 4.90 -12.08
N SER A 331 6.31 3.60 -11.86
CA SER A 331 5.93 3.01 -10.57
C SER A 331 7.09 2.86 -9.56
N ASN A 332 8.34 2.81 -10.04
CA ASN A 332 9.51 2.41 -9.26
C ASN A 332 9.34 1.08 -8.49
N VAL A 333 8.47 0.18 -8.96
CA VAL A 333 8.29 -1.18 -8.40
C VAL A 333 9.29 -2.11 -9.09
N ARG A 334 9.92 -2.98 -8.30
CA ARG A 334 10.89 -3.94 -8.82
C ARG A 334 10.20 -5.25 -9.22
N LEU A 335 10.64 -5.85 -10.32
CA LEU A 335 10.22 -7.17 -10.79
C LEU A 335 11.38 -8.17 -10.64
N GLU A 336 11.07 -9.36 -10.17
CA GLU A 336 11.95 -10.53 -10.10
C GLU A 336 11.19 -11.75 -10.62
N HIS A 337 11.82 -12.59 -11.45
CA HIS A 337 11.22 -13.81 -11.99
C HIS A 337 11.82 -15.04 -11.31
N ALA A 338 10.99 -16.02 -10.95
CA ALA A 338 11.42 -17.28 -10.36
C ALA A 338 10.65 -18.45 -10.98
N SER A 339 11.37 -19.45 -11.51
CA SER A 339 10.74 -20.65 -12.06
C SER A 339 10.32 -21.62 -10.95
N ARG A 340 9.12 -22.18 -11.08
CA ARG A 340 8.58 -23.27 -10.22
C ARG A 340 9.19 -24.64 -10.52
N ASP A 341 10.04 -24.76 -11.54
CA ASP A 341 10.72 -26.03 -11.89
C ASP A 341 11.61 -26.57 -10.75
N CYS A 342 12.00 -25.73 -9.79
CA CYS A 342 12.77 -26.13 -8.62
C CYS A 342 12.06 -27.18 -7.74
N PHE A 343 10.73 -27.24 -7.77
CA PHE A 343 9.94 -28.16 -6.93
C PHE A 343 9.76 -29.57 -7.52
N LYS A 344 10.37 -29.88 -8.67
CA LYS A 344 10.21 -31.16 -9.38
C LYS A 344 10.85 -32.37 -8.68
N GLY A 345 11.77 -32.16 -7.73
CA GLY A 345 12.48 -33.22 -7.00
C GLY A 345 12.11 -33.36 -5.51
N GLY A 346 11.20 -32.53 -5.03
CA GLY A 346 10.74 -32.47 -3.64
C GLY A 346 9.72 -31.34 -3.54
N GLY A 347 8.56 -31.62 -2.92
CA GLY A 347 7.46 -30.66 -2.88
C GLY A 347 7.83 -29.36 -2.15
N ALA A 348 7.11 -28.27 -2.46
CA ALA A 348 7.34 -26.95 -1.84
C ALA A 348 7.38 -27.01 -0.30
N LEU A 349 6.54 -27.86 0.31
CA LEU A 349 6.54 -28.16 1.75
C LEU A 349 7.94 -28.56 2.27
N GLY A 350 8.69 -29.37 1.54
CA GLY A 350 10.02 -29.82 1.94
C GLY A 350 11.07 -28.70 1.97
N GLU A 351 11.02 -27.77 1.01
CA GLU A 351 11.91 -26.59 1.02
C GLU A 351 11.58 -25.68 2.22
N VAL A 352 10.29 -25.46 2.51
CA VAL A 352 9.83 -24.71 3.71
C VAL A 352 10.28 -25.40 5.01
N MET A 353 9.98 -26.70 5.17
CA MET A 353 10.34 -27.46 6.38
C MET A 353 11.84 -27.47 6.64
N SER A 354 12.68 -27.54 5.59
CA SER A 354 14.14 -27.49 5.73
C SER A 354 14.68 -26.20 6.35
N VAL A 355 13.89 -25.12 6.36
CA VAL A 355 14.25 -23.85 7.02
C VAL A 355 13.81 -23.86 8.49
N TYR A 356 12.62 -24.41 8.78
CA TYR A 356 12.17 -24.63 10.17
C TYR A 356 13.11 -25.58 10.93
N GLU A 357 13.58 -26.65 10.28
CA GLU A 357 14.57 -27.58 10.84
C GLU A 357 15.89 -26.88 11.17
N LYS A 358 16.46 -26.09 10.26
CA LYS A 358 17.68 -25.31 10.51
C LYS A 358 17.52 -24.31 11.67
N VAL A 359 16.38 -23.63 11.75
CA VAL A 359 16.09 -22.69 12.85
C VAL A 359 15.92 -23.42 14.18
N ALA A 360 15.41 -24.65 14.19
CA ALA A 360 15.42 -25.49 15.37
C ALA A 360 16.85 -25.92 15.76
N GLU A 361 17.65 -26.43 14.82
CA GLU A 361 19.04 -26.85 15.08
C GLU A 361 19.93 -25.72 15.63
N ASP A 362 19.80 -24.50 15.09
CA ASP A 362 20.47 -23.28 15.56
C ASP A 362 20.16 -22.95 17.04
N ASN A 363 19.00 -23.39 17.55
CA ASN A 363 18.56 -23.20 18.92
C ASN A 363 18.90 -24.41 19.83
N PHE A 364 18.97 -25.63 19.29
CA PHE A 364 19.24 -26.86 20.05
C PHE A 364 20.73 -27.09 20.38
N ALA A 365 21.66 -26.45 19.66
CA ALA A 365 23.08 -26.78 19.70
C ALA A 365 23.82 -26.57 21.06
N ASP A 366 23.29 -25.78 21.99
CA ASP A 366 23.98 -25.41 23.25
C ASP A 366 23.29 -25.92 24.55
N ASN A 367 22.04 -26.42 24.52
CA ASN A 367 21.24 -26.72 25.72
C ASN A 367 21.15 -28.23 26.09
N VAL A 368 22.30 -28.82 26.43
CA VAL A 368 22.40 -30.26 26.78
C VAL A 368 21.74 -30.66 28.13
N ASN A 369 21.37 -29.70 28.99
CA ASN A 369 20.97 -29.94 30.38
C ASN A 369 19.54 -29.49 30.77
N GLN A 370 18.65 -29.20 29.82
CA GLN A 370 17.24 -28.83 30.11
C GLN A 370 16.24 -29.59 29.23
N LEU A 371 16.33 -30.91 29.23
CA LEU A 371 15.38 -31.81 28.58
C LEU A 371 14.59 -32.59 29.62
N GLU A 372 13.51 -31.98 30.12
CA GLU A 372 12.29 -32.68 30.58
C GLU A 372 11.11 -31.70 30.82
N GLU A 373 11.35 -30.44 31.19
CA GLU A 373 10.27 -29.46 31.50
C GLU A 373 9.82 -28.57 30.31
N ALA A 374 10.61 -28.43 29.25
CA ALA A 374 10.31 -27.50 28.15
C ALA A 374 9.25 -27.99 27.14
N ALA A 375 8.78 -29.24 27.26
CA ALA A 375 7.82 -29.84 26.33
C ALA A 375 6.39 -29.28 26.45
N GLU A 376 6.07 -28.55 27.53
CA GLU A 376 4.72 -28.00 27.78
C GLU A 376 4.50 -26.58 27.22
N GLN A 377 5.53 -25.91 26.70
CA GLN A 377 5.44 -24.53 26.21
C GLN A 377 5.32 -24.46 24.68
N GLY A 378 4.11 -24.81 24.19
CA GLY A 378 3.79 -25.10 22.78
C GLY A 378 3.86 -23.97 21.72
N ASN A 379 4.77 -23.00 21.84
CA ASN A 379 4.90 -21.90 20.87
C ASN A 379 5.47 -22.34 19.51
N SER A 380 6.39 -23.31 19.48
CA SER A 380 7.03 -23.79 18.24
C SER A 380 6.16 -24.74 17.40
N HIS A 381 5.15 -25.37 18.00
CA HIS A 381 4.21 -26.23 17.27
C HIS A 381 3.17 -25.44 16.45
N CYS A 382 2.78 -24.25 16.92
CA CYS A 382 1.74 -23.44 16.27
C CYS A 382 2.17 -22.92 14.88
N SER A 383 3.44 -22.56 14.72
CA SER A 383 3.99 -22.06 13.45
C SER A 383 3.99 -23.13 12.34
N ILE A 384 4.41 -24.35 12.69
CA ILE A 384 4.43 -25.50 11.78
C ILE A 384 3.00 -25.91 11.41
N GLN A 385 2.06 -25.90 12.37
CA GLN A 385 0.65 -26.19 12.10
C GLN A 385 0.01 -25.18 11.13
N GLY A 386 0.36 -23.88 11.25
CA GLY A 386 -0.09 -22.85 10.30
C GLY A 386 0.42 -23.09 8.88
N VAL A 387 1.65 -23.57 8.72
CA VAL A 387 2.23 -23.94 7.41
C VAL A 387 1.61 -25.23 6.86
N MET A 388 1.33 -26.22 7.70
CA MET A 388 0.66 -27.47 7.30
C MET A 388 -0.80 -27.26 6.85
N ASN A 389 -1.45 -26.20 7.34
CA ASN A 389 -2.82 -25.84 6.97
C ASN A 389 -2.90 -24.88 5.77
N MET A 390 -1.75 -24.49 5.17
CA MET A 390 -1.72 -23.49 4.10
C MET A 390 -2.12 -24.09 2.73
N PRO A 391 -2.89 -23.38 1.88
CA PRO A 391 -3.24 -23.86 0.54
C PRO A 391 -2.02 -24.10 -0.37
N ASP A 392 -2.13 -25.06 -1.31
CA ASP A 392 -1.02 -25.55 -2.14
C ASP A 392 -0.32 -24.46 -2.98
N LEU A 393 -1.06 -23.49 -3.52
CA LEU A 393 -0.47 -22.42 -4.33
C LEU A 393 0.14 -21.32 -3.46
N ALA A 394 -0.47 -21.03 -2.31
CA ALA A 394 0.11 -20.15 -1.29
C ALA A 394 1.42 -20.73 -0.74
N LEU A 395 1.48 -22.05 -0.49
CA LEU A 395 2.68 -22.74 -0.04
C LEU A 395 3.82 -22.72 -1.10
N GLN A 396 3.48 -22.81 -2.38
CA GLN A 396 4.45 -22.62 -3.47
C GLN A 396 4.98 -21.19 -3.54
N ALA A 397 4.11 -20.19 -3.42
CA ALA A 397 4.51 -18.78 -3.34
C ALA A 397 5.40 -18.50 -2.11
N LEU A 398 5.11 -19.15 -0.98
CA LEU A 398 5.92 -19.09 0.24
C LEU A 398 7.32 -19.67 0.02
N ALA A 399 7.43 -20.85 -0.59
CA ALA A 399 8.72 -21.49 -0.87
C ALA A 399 9.59 -20.65 -1.81
N LEU A 400 9.00 -20.08 -2.88
CA LEU A 400 9.71 -19.12 -3.75
C LEU A 400 10.17 -17.87 -2.99
N THR A 401 9.33 -17.34 -2.09
CA THR A 401 9.65 -16.18 -1.25
C THR A 401 10.81 -16.47 -0.28
N ILE A 402 10.78 -17.62 0.41
CA ILE A 402 11.87 -18.08 1.29
C ILE A 402 13.18 -18.21 0.51
N ARG A 403 13.14 -18.83 -0.68
CA ARG A 403 14.30 -18.98 -1.58
C ARG A 403 14.86 -17.65 -2.08
N HIS A 404 14.01 -16.64 -2.27
CA HIS A 404 14.45 -15.28 -2.55
C HIS A 404 15.13 -14.65 -1.33
N LEU A 405 14.48 -14.69 -0.17
CA LEU A 405 14.97 -14.10 1.09
C LEU A 405 16.27 -14.74 1.61
N SER A 406 16.51 -16.03 1.34
CA SER A 406 17.76 -16.72 1.72
C SER A 406 19.01 -16.15 1.04
N GLN A 407 18.85 -15.43 -0.07
CA GLN A 407 19.96 -14.71 -0.73
C GLN A 407 20.40 -13.45 0.06
N PHE A 408 19.56 -12.99 0.99
CA PHE A 408 19.76 -11.80 1.81
C PHE A 408 20.07 -12.15 3.28
N GLY A 409 19.86 -13.41 3.72
CA GLY A 409 19.96 -13.81 5.12
C GLY A 409 18.75 -13.37 5.97
N LEU A 410 17.59 -13.17 5.34
CA LEU A 410 16.37 -12.62 5.96
C LEU A 410 15.23 -13.65 6.06
N GLU A 411 15.46 -14.91 5.67
CA GLU A 411 14.50 -16.02 5.66
C GLU A 411 13.90 -16.33 7.05
N ARG A 412 14.63 -15.99 8.12
CA ARG A 412 14.23 -16.25 9.53
C ARG A 412 12.90 -15.58 9.89
N ILE A 413 12.52 -14.49 9.23
CA ILE A 413 11.25 -13.80 9.48
C ILE A 413 10.03 -14.67 9.19
N VAL A 414 10.15 -15.57 8.21
CA VAL A 414 9.07 -16.48 7.78
C VAL A 414 8.85 -17.61 8.80
N CYS A 415 9.84 -17.90 9.66
CA CYS A 415 9.71 -18.94 10.69
C CYS A 415 8.90 -18.50 11.92
N LEU A 416 8.65 -17.19 12.07
CA LEU A 416 7.81 -16.61 13.13
C LEU A 416 6.32 -16.81 12.83
N GLY A 417 5.80 -18.01 13.13
CA GLY A 417 4.42 -18.39 12.84
C GLY A 417 3.33 -17.50 13.43
N ALA A 418 3.65 -16.67 14.43
CA ALA A 418 2.72 -15.70 15.02
C ALA A 418 2.30 -14.57 14.06
N SER A 419 2.92 -14.46 12.88
CA SER A 419 2.72 -13.34 11.95
C SER A 419 2.00 -13.70 10.64
N PHE A 420 1.54 -14.94 10.43
CA PHE A 420 0.82 -15.33 9.21
C PHE A 420 -0.68 -14.94 9.26
N ARG A 421 -1.07 -13.93 8.46
CA ARG A 421 -2.47 -13.53 8.27
C ARG A 421 -3.07 -14.14 6.99
N PRO A 422 -4.25 -14.79 7.04
CA PRO A 422 -4.98 -15.13 5.83
C PRO A 422 -5.56 -13.85 5.18
N LEU A 423 -5.45 -13.75 3.85
CA LEU A 423 -5.93 -12.62 3.05
C LEU A 423 -7.46 -12.43 3.11
N SER A 424 -8.21 -13.52 3.25
CA SER A 424 -9.67 -13.52 3.24
C SER A 424 -10.19 -14.05 4.58
N SER A 425 -10.11 -13.20 5.61
CA SER A 425 -10.83 -13.45 6.86
C SER A 425 -12.29 -13.05 6.70
N SER A 426 -13.23 -13.87 7.17
CA SER A 426 -14.67 -13.52 7.23
C SER A 426 -14.99 -12.34 8.15
N MET A 427 -13.97 -11.78 8.81
CA MET A 427 -14.05 -10.63 9.71
C MET A 427 -13.81 -9.28 9.01
N GLU A 428 -13.49 -9.26 7.70
CA GLU A 428 -13.10 -8.05 6.96
C GLU A 428 -14.02 -7.80 5.77
N MET A 429 -14.33 -6.52 5.50
CA MET A 429 -15.22 -6.10 4.42
C MET A 429 -14.49 -6.15 3.07
N ASN A 430 -15.13 -6.76 2.07
CA ASN A 430 -14.57 -6.87 0.72
C ASN A 430 -14.66 -5.52 -0.03
N LEU A 431 -13.51 -5.05 -0.53
CA LEU A 431 -13.36 -3.83 -1.32
C LEU A 431 -12.64 -4.16 -2.62
N SER A 432 -13.35 -4.01 -3.74
CA SER A 432 -12.77 -4.23 -5.07
C SER A 432 -11.69 -3.19 -5.44
N ALA A 433 -10.85 -3.52 -6.42
CA ALA A 433 -9.89 -2.57 -7.02
C ALA A 433 -10.54 -1.25 -7.43
N ASN A 434 -11.68 -1.33 -8.13
CA ASN A 434 -12.48 -0.19 -8.55
C ASN A 434 -13.01 0.59 -7.33
N THR A 435 -13.50 -0.10 -6.30
CA THR A 435 -13.95 0.54 -5.04
C THR A 435 -12.84 1.36 -4.38
N LEU A 436 -11.62 0.81 -4.30
CA LEU A 436 -10.46 1.50 -3.70
C LEU A 436 -10.08 2.78 -4.46
N GLN A 437 -10.16 2.76 -5.80
CA GLN A 437 -9.83 3.90 -6.66
C GLN A 437 -10.96 4.94 -6.73
N GLN A 438 -12.21 4.51 -7.00
CA GLN A 438 -13.34 5.41 -7.23
C GLN A 438 -13.80 6.15 -5.98
N LEU A 439 -13.62 5.55 -4.79
CA LEU A 439 -13.88 6.21 -3.51
C LEU A 439 -12.66 7.00 -2.99
N GLU A 440 -11.55 7.04 -3.74
CA GLU A 440 -10.32 7.78 -3.39
C GLU A 440 -9.80 7.44 -1.97
N ILE A 441 -9.81 6.15 -1.64
CA ILE A 441 -9.58 5.66 -0.26
C ILE A 441 -8.13 5.93 0.17
N LEU A 442 -7.18 5.61 -0.71
CA LEU A 442 -5.74 5.67 -0.45
C LEU A 442 -5.07 6.86 -1.11
N LYS A 443 -5.35 7.09 -2.39
CA LYS A 443 -4.78 8.12 -3.26
C LYS A 443 -5.92 8.75 -4.06
N ASN A 444 -5.80 10.03 -4.40
CA ASN A 444 -6.77 10.70 -5.28
C ASN A 444 -6.53 10.32 -6.75
N ASN A 445 -7.53 10.53 -7.60
CA ASN A 445 -7.46 10.24 -9.04
C ASN A 445 -6.95 11.41 -9.90
N SER A 446 -6.57 12.54 -9.30
CA SER A 446 -6.16 13.77 -10.00
C SER A 446 -4.64 13.90 -10.17
N ASP A 447 -3.87 13.68 -9.10
CA ASP A 447 -2.40 13.72 -9.08
C ASP A 447 -1.76 12.45 -8.53
N GLY A 448 -2.56 11.48 -8.08
CA GLY A 448 -2.09 10.21 -7.53
C GLY A 448 -1.44 10.32 -6.14
N SER A 449 -1.53 11.48 -5.47
CA SER A 449 -1.05 11.66 -4.10
C SER A 449 -2.08 11.22 -3.07
N GLU A 450 -1.63 11.02 -1.83
CA GLU A 450 -2.53 10.80 -0.69
C GLU A 450 -3.31 12.06 -0.29
N SER A 451 -2.96 13.25 -0.83
CA SER A 451 -3.65 14.49 -0.47
C SER A 451 -5.08 14.47 -1.02
N GLY A 452 -6.09 14.61 -0.15
CA GLY A 452 -7.48 14.48 -0.56
C GLY A 452 -7.99 13.03 -0.64
N SER A 453 -7.22 12.04 -0.18
CA SER A 453 -7.76 10.69 0.06
C SER A 453 -8.48 10.59 1.40
N LEU A 454 -9.31 9.56 1.59
CA LEU A 454 -9.91 9.29 2.90
C LEU A 454 -8.84 8.99 3.96
N LEU A 455 -7.83 8.18 3.62
CA LEU A 455 -6.73 7.85 4.54
C LEU A 455 -6.06 9.11 5.11
N LYS A 456 -5.88 10.15 4.28
CA LYS A 456 -5.27 11.41 4.73
C LYS A 456 -6.14 12.20 5.70
N ILE A 457 -7.47 12.11 5.59
CA ILE A 457 -8.42 12.71 6.54
C ILE A 457 -8.44 11.92 7.86
N MET A 458 -8.38 10.59 7.78
CA MET A 458 -8.44 9.74 8.98
C MET A 458 -7.11 9.67 9.76
N ASN A 459 -5.98 9.93 9.10
CA ASN A 459 -4.65 9.78 9.69
C ASN A 459 -4.13 11.04 10.41
N HIS A 460 -4.37 11.06 11.71
CA HIS A 460 -3.78 11.91 12.73
C HIS A 460 -2.79 11.16 13.65
N CYS A 461 -2.35 9.94 13.29
CA CYS A 461 -1.41 9.16 14.08
C CYS A 461 -0.08 9.92 14.29
N LEU A 462 0.45 9.85 15.51
CA LEU A 462 1.71 10.51 15.88
C LEU A 462 2.94 9.64 15.58
N THR A 463 2.74 8.35 15.31
CA THR A 463 3.80 7.38 14.99
C THR A 463 3.68 6.82 13.58
N ILE A 464 4.83 6.42 13.02
CA ILE A 464 4.90 5.85 11.66
C ILE A 464 4.20 4.48 11.61
N TYR A 465 4.42 3.63 12.62
CA TYR A 465 3.79 2.32 12.70
C TYR A 465 2.28 2.39 13.01
N GLY A 466 1.83 3.39 13.76
CA GLY A 466 0.40 3.73 13.88
C GLY A 466 -0.21 4.11 12.54
N SER A 467 0.44 4.99 11.78
CA SER A 467 0.01 5.34 10.41
C SER A 467 -0.10 4.11 9.48
N ARG A 468 0.87 3.19 9.53
CA ARG A 468 0.84 1.93 8.76
C ARG A 468 -0.33 1.03 9.18
N LEU A 469 -0.58 0.88 10.48
CA LEU A 469 -1.69 0.08 10.99
C LEU A 469 -3.05 0.70 10.64
N LEU A 470 -3.18 2.03 10.71
CA LEU A 470 -4.40 2.73 10.33
C LEU A 470 -4.69 2.58 8.82
N ARG A 471 -3.66 2.62 7.96
CA ARG A 471 -3.80 2.30 6.54
C ARG A 471 -4.40 0.90 6.34
N HIS A 472 -3.95 -0.10 7.10
CA HIS A 472 -4.56 -1.44 7.07
C HIS A 472 -6.01 -1.42 7.54
N TRP A 473 -6.34 -0.73 8.65
CA TRP A 473 -7.72 -0.64 9.15
C TRP A 473 -8.68 0.03 8.16
N VAL A 474 -8.20 1.01 7.37
CA VAL A 474 -8.99 1.71 6.36
C VAL A 474 -9.19 0.86 5.08
N THR A 475 -8.22 0.03 4.70
CA THR A 475 -8.35 -0.89 3.56
C THR A 475 -9.04 -2.21 3.90
N HIS A 476 -9.10 -2.59 5.18
CA HIS A 476 -9.77 -3.78 5.67
C HIS A 476 -10.71 -3.42 6.85
N PRO A 477 -11.84 -2.73 6.60
CA PRO A 477 -12.84 -2.42 7.61
C PRO A 477 -13.46 -3.70 8.18
N LEU A 478 -13.94 -3.65 9.42
CA LEU A 478 -14.40 -4.85 10.12
C LEU A 478 -15.83 -5.26 9.73
N CYS A 479 -16.11 -6.56 9.79
CA CYS A 479 -17.45 -7.16 9.67
C CYS A 479 -17.99 -7.75 10.99
N ASP A 480 -17.23 -7.70 12.09
CA ASP A 480 -17.72 -8.08 13.43
C ASP A 480 -18.19 -6.83 14.21
N ARG A 481 -19.50 -6.76 14.47
CA ARG A 481 -20.16 -5.69 15.23
C ARG A 481 -19.57 -5.48 16.62
N ASN A 482 -19.13 -6.55 17.29
CA ASN A 482 -18.55 -6.46 18.65
C ASN A 482 -17.18 -5.76 18.59
N MET A 483 -16.36 -6.11 17.60
CA MET A 483 -15.05 -5.49 17.40
C MET A 483 -15.15 -4.04 16.91
N ILE A 484 -16.15 -3.70 16.08
CA ILE A 484 -16.46 -2.31 15.72
C ILE A 484 -16.90 -1.52 16.95
N SER A 485 -17.83 -2.06 17.75
CA SER A 485 -18.32 -1.41 18.98
C SER A 485 -17.19 -1.18 19.97
N ALA A 486 -16.31 -2.17 20.18
CA ALA A 486 -15.15 -2.04 21.05
C ALA A 486 -14.16 -0.94 20.60
N ARG A 487 -14.00 -0.72 19.28
CA ARG A 487 -13.26 0.45 18.75
C ARG A 487 -14.01 1.76 19.05
N LEU A 488 -15.31 1.82 18.77
CA LEU A 488 -16.14 3.01 19.01
C LEU A 488 -16.18 3.40 20.50
N ASP A 489 -16.19 2.44 21.42
CA ASP A 489 -16.13 2.69 22.86
C ASP A 489 -14.79 3.29 23.27
N ALA A 490 -13.66 2.71 22.81
CA ALA A 490 -12.33 3.27 23.07
C ALA A 490 -12.16 4.68 22.45
N VAL A 491 -12.67 4.90 21.23
CA VAL A 491 -12.67 6.22 20.57
C VAL A 491 -13.51 7.23 21.35
N SER A 492 -14.71 6.83 21.81
CA SER A 492 -15.58 7.67 22.63
C SER A 492 -14.91 8.09 23.93
N GLU A 493 -14.31 7.14 24.65
CA GLU A 493 -13.63 7.36 25.93
C GLU A 493 -12.42 8.31 25.78
N ILE A 494 -11.55 8.07 24.80
CA ILE A 494 -10.41 8.94 24.53
C ILE A 494 -10.90 10.34 24.15
N SER A 495 -11.91 10.46 23.27
CA SER A 495 -12.45 11.76 22.81
C SER A 495 -13.07 12.57 23.96
N LEU A 496 -13.83 11.93 24.85
CA LEU A 496 -14.36 12.55 26.07
C LEU A 496 -13.23 13.08 26.97
N SER A 497 -12.18 12.29 27.17
CA SER A 497 -11.01 12.71 27.97
C SER A 497 -10.20 13.86 27.35
N MET A 498 -10.36 14.14 26.05
CA MET A 498 -9.78 15.32 25.38
C MET A 498 -10.60 16.61 25.58
N GLY A 499 -11.82 16.53 26.09
CA GLY A 499 -12.74 17.68 26.28
C GLY A 499 -12.62 18.39 27.63
N SER A 500 -11.97 17.76 28.61
CA SER A 500 -11.90 18.19 30.02
C SER A 500 -10.89 19.33 30.24
N TYR A 501 -11.17 20.52 29.69
CA TYR A 501 -10.41 21.74 30.03
C TYR A 501 -11.26 23.00 30.16
N LYS A 502 -12.58 22.83 30.37
CA LYS A 502 -13.49 23.91 30.77
C LYS A 502 -14.16 23.56 32.08
N GLY A 503 -14.08 24.50 33.02
CA GLY A 503 -14.45 24.31 34.43
C GLY A 503 -15.79 23.61 34.64
N SER A 504 -15.70 22.42 35.23
CA SER A 504 -16.70 21.95 36.18
C SER A 504 -15.94 21.48 37.41
N GLN A 505 -15.56 22.47 38.22
CA GLN A 505 -15.49 22.29 39.66
C GLN A 505 -16.83 21.69 40.12
N ARG A 506 -16.92 20.36 40.20
CA ARG A 506 -17.72 19.73 41.25
C ARG A 506 -16.97 19.91 42.56
N ILE A 507 -16.90 21.18 42.99
CA ILE A 507 -16.86 21.46 44.42
C ILE A 507 -18.21 20.95 44.90
N VAL A 508 -18.21 19.75 45.48
CA VAL A 508 -19.18 19.46 46.52
C VAL A 508 -18.72 20.35 47.66
N GLU A 509 -19.50 21.39 47.96
CA GLU A 509 -19.29 22.18 49.17
C GLU A 509 -19.60 21.26 50.35
N ILE A 510 -18.55 20.60 50.84
CA ILE A 510 -18.53 20.05 52.19
C ILE A 510 -17.92 21.16 53.03
N ASP A 511 -18.74 21.77 53.86
CA ASP A 511 -18.29 22.79 54.81
C ASP A 511 -17.16 22.25 55.70
N ALA A 512 -16.23 23.14 56.03
CA ALA A 512 -15.01 22.92 56.81
C ALA A 512 -15.16 21.91 57.97
N GLU A 513 -14.19 21.05 58.30
CA GLU A 513 -12.79 21.39 58.59
C GLU A 513 -11.81 20.21 58.32
N ASP A 514 -10.51 20.52 58.45
CA ASP A 514 -9.33 19.66 58.29
C ASP A 514 -8.90 19.21 56.88
N SER A 515 -7.59 18.98 56.77
CA SER A 515 -6.80 18.92 55.54
C SER A 515 -6.82 17.57 54.84
N ASP A 516 -6.84 17.55 53.50
CA ASP A 516 -5.74 16.92 52.75
C ASP A 516 -5.67 17.21 51.23
N VAL A 517 -4.56 16.77 50.63
CA VAL A 517 -4.09 16.94 49.25
C VAL A 517 -5.17 16.74 48.15
N THR A 518 -5.34 17.76 47.29
CA THR A 518 -6.02 17.60 45.99
C THR A 518 -5.13 16.85 45.00
N ILE A 519 -5.26 15.52 44.97
CA ILE A 519 -4.61 14.66 43.96
C ILE A 519 -5.29 14.91 42.60
N VAL A 520 -4.68 15.75 41.77
CA VAL A 520 -5.08 15.96 40.38
C VAL A 520 -4.75 14.69 39.59
N GLN A 521 -5.77 13.90 39.26
CA GLN A 521 -5.59 12.68 38.47
C GLN A 521 -5.07 13.00 37.06
N PRO A 522 -4.12 12.21 36.52
CA PRO A 522 -3.63 12.42 35.17
C PRO A 522 -4.67 11.94 34.14
N GLU A 523 -5.27 12.88 33.42
CA GLU A 523 -6.27 12.57 32.38
C GLU A 523 -5.70 11.60 31.32
N LEU A 524 -6.49 10.58 30.98
CA LEU A 524 -6.17 9.54 29.99
C LEU A 524 -5.55 10.11 28.69
N SER A 525 -6.21 11.10 28.08
CA SER A 525 -5.74 11.84 26.91
C SER A 525 -4.35 12.47 27.11
N CYS A 526 -4.06 13.04 28.28
CA CYS A 526 -2.80 13.71 28.55
C CYS A 526 -1.62 12.72 28.59
N VAL A 527 -1.79 11.60 29.31
CA VAL A 527 -0.77 10.54 29.36
C VAL A 527 -0.58 9.90 27.98
N LEU A 528 -1.69 9.55 27.30
CA LEU A 528 -1.64 8.93 25.98
C LEU A 528 -0.98 9.85 24.95
N SER A 529 -1.37 11.12 24.90
CA SER A 529 -0.77 12.11 23.97
C SER A 529 0.70 12.38 24.30
N SER A 530 1.10 12.38 25.58
CA SER A 530 2.51 12.49 25.99
C SER A 530 3.33 11.30 25.48
N VAL A 531 2.84 10.07 25.71
CA VAL A 531 3.49 8.84 25.25
C VAL A 531 3.59 8.81 23.73
N LEU A 532 2.50 9.05 23.00
CA LEU A 532 2.49 9.05 21.54
C LEU A 532 3.35 10.16 20.94
N THR A 533 3.40 11.35 21.54
CA THR A 533 4.30 12.45 21.11
C THR A 533 5.78 12.11 21.36
N TYR A 534 6.09 11.42 22.46
CA TYR A 534 7.44 10.92 22.73
C TYR A 534 7.84 9.84 21.71
N LEU A 535 6.94 8.89 21.43
CA LEU A 535 7.11 7.84 20.43
C LEU A 535 7.29 8.39 19.01
N GLY A 536 6.51 9.40 18.61
CA GLY A 536 6.63 10.07 17.30
C GLY A 536 7.95 10.81 17.07
N ARG A 537 8.70 11.13 18.15
CA ARG A 537 10.05 11.73 18.09
C ARG A 537 11.17 10.69 18.18
N SER A 538 10.83 9.44 18.47
CA SER A 538 11.75 8.31 18.63
C SER A 538 11.99 7.59 17.28
N PRO A 539 12.98 6.70 17.14
CA PRO A 539 13.08 5.85 15.94
C PRO A 539 11.85 4.94 15.77
N ASP A 540 11.64 4.43 14.57
CA ASP A 540 10.59 3.44 14.29
C ASP A 540 10.85 2.14 15.06
N ILE A 541 10.25 2.00 16.24
CA ILE A 541 10.48 0.86 17.13
C ILE A 541 9.98 -0.47 16.54
N GLN A 542 9.02 -0.46 15.61
CA GLN A 542 8.56 -1.68 14.93
C GLN A 542 9.65 -2.21 13.98
N ARG A 543 10.24 -1.32 13.16
CA ARG A 543 11.42 -1.67 12.35
C ARG A 543 12.63 -1.98 13.21
N GLY A 544 12.84 -1.24 14.30
CA GLY A 544 13.92 -1.43 15.25
C GLY A 544 13.96 -2.83 15.86
N ILE A 545 12.85 -3.32 16.42
CA ILE A 545 12.75 -4.68 16.99
C ILE A 545 13.02 -5.75 15.91
N THR A 546 12.54 -5.54 14.69
CA THR A 546 12.74 -6.47 13.57
C THR A 546 14.20 -6.50 13.11
N ARG A 547 14.92 -5.37 13.11
CA ARG A 547 16.39 -5.32 12.89
C ARG A 547 17.18 -5.98 14.02
N ILE A 548 16.70 -5.88 15.27
CA ILE A 548 17.30 -6.58 16.41
C ILE A 548 17.18 -8.10 16.20
N PHE A 549 16.00 -8.58 15.80
CA PHE A 549 15.75 -9.99 15.45
C PHE A 549 16.59 -10.49 14.26
N HIS A 550 16.71 -9.70 13.19
CA HIS A 550 17.60 -10.00 12.06
C HIS A 550 19.10 -9.89 12.39
N ARG A 551 19.46 -9.50 13.62
CA ARG A 551 20.83 -9.28 14.09
C ARG A 551 21.57 -8.19 13.28
N THR A 552 20.83 -7.27 12.65
CA THR A 552 21.32 -6.14 11.84
C THR A 552 21.34 -4.81 12.60
N ALA A 553 20.69 -4.73 13.77
CA ALA A 553 20.61 -3.50 14.58
C ALA A 553 21.98 -3.07 15.15
N THR A 554 22.19 -1.75 15.18
CA THR A 554 23.37 -1.16 15.83
C THR A 554 23.18 -1.07 17.36
N PRO A 555 24.26 -1.00 18.17
CA PRO A 555 24.13 -0.85 19.62
C PRO A 555 23.38 0.40 20.08
N ALA A 556 23.55 1.53 19.38
CA ALA A 556 22.85 2.77 19.69
C ALA A 556 21.35 2.67 19.35
N GLU A 557 21.01 2.03 18.24
CA GLU A 557 19.64 1.73 17.83
C GLU A 557 18.95 0.78 18.81
N PHE A 558 19.62 -0.31 19.23
CA PHE A 558 19.13 -1.24 20.25
C PHE A 558 18.76 -0.50 21.54
N ILE A 559 19.69 0.30 22.09
CA ILE A 559 19.43 1.06 23.33
C ILE A 559 18.29 2.06 23.12
N ALA A 560 18.24 2.77 21.99
CA ALA A 560 17.18 3.73 21.70
C ALA A 560 15.79 3.07 21.65
N VAL A 561 15.66 1.93 20.95
CA VAL A 561 14.41 1.18 20.79
C VAL A 561 13.94 0.62 22.13
N ILE A 562 14.79 -0.12 22.84
CA ILE A 562 14.42 -0.75 24.11
C ILE A 562 14.18 0.30 25.22
N GLN A 563 14.96 1.40 25.26
CA GLN A 563 14.72 2.50 26.20
C GLN A 563 13.40 3.23 25.91
N THR A 564 13.04 3.40 24.63
CA THR A 564 11.77 4.00 24.22
C THR A 564 10.57 3.17 24.70
N ILE A 565 10.59 1.85 24.45
CA ILE A 565 9.52 0.92 24.87
C ILE A 565 9.37 0.92 26.39
N LEU A 566 10.49 0.80 27.13
CA LEU A 566 10.50 0.85 28.59
C LEU A 566 9.92 2.16 29.14
N SER A 567 10.19 3.29 28.48
CA SER A 567 9.75 4.62 28.91
C SER A 567 8.29 4.91 28.56
N ALA A 568 7.78 4.32 27.47
CA ALA A 568 6.37 4.37 27.10
C ALA A 568 5.52 3.51 28.05
N GLY A 569 5.89 2.23 28.23
CA GLY A 569 5.14 1.32 29.11
C GLY A 569 5.11 1.77 30.58
N LYS A 570 6.20 2.36 31.10
CA LYS A 570 6.21 2.96 32.46
C LYS A 570 5.30 4.19 32.61
N GLN A 571 5.07 4.95 31.54
CA GLN A 571 4.10 6.04 31.57
C GLN A 571 2.67 5.52 31.48
N LEU A 572 2.43 4.52 30.62
CA LEU A 572 1.13 3.84 30.49
C LEU A 572 0.72 3.10 31.77
N GLN A 573 1.67 2.55 32.53
CA GLN A 573 1.41 1.89 33.81
C GLN A 573 0.71 2.82 34.84
N ARG A 574 0.84 4.15 34.71
CA ARG A 574 0.12 5.13 35.53
C ARG A 574 -1.40 5.13 35.29
N LEU A 575 -1.85 4.60 34.15
CA LEU A 575 -3.26 4.39 33.80
C LEU A 575 -3.77 2.99 34.19
N CYS A 576 -2.90 2.13 34.73
CA CYS A 576 -3.23 0.75 35.11
C CYS A 576 -3.45 0.60 36.63
N ILE A 577 -3.59 1.71 37.35
CA ILE A 577 -3.74 1.72 38.80
C ILE A 577 -5.21 1.49 39.15
N ASP A 578 -5.59 0.22 39.31
CA ASP A 578 -6.81 -0.16 40.04
C ASP A 578 -6.52 0.06 41.56
N GLU A 579 -6.54 1.32 42.01
CA GLU A 579 -6.23 1.68 43.41
C GLU A 579 -7.43 1.35 44.33
N GLU A 580 -7.29 0.31 45.16
CA GLU A 580 -8.24 -0.04 46.20
C GLU A 580 -7.99 0.82 47.45
N TYR A 581 -8.84 1.82 47.68
CA TYR A 581 -8.92 2.53 48.97
C TYR A 581 -10.17 2.10 49.74
N GLU A 582 -9.97 1.77 51.02
CA GLU A 582 -11.05 1.74 52.01
C GLU A 582 -11.32 3.16 52.48
N ASP A 583 -12.50 3.68 52.17
CA ASP A 583 -12.99 4.94 52.75
C ASP A 583 -13.24 4.76 54.26
N TYR A 584 -13.19 5.83 55.05
CA TYR A 584 -13.34 5.81 56.52
C TYR A 584 -14.71 5.27 57.00
N GLY A 585 -15.66 5.04 56.09
CA GLY A 585 -16.93 4.35 56.32
C GLY A 585 -17.00 2.88 55.85
N GLY A 586 -15.89 2.25 55.46
CA GLY A 586 -15.84 0.84 55.04
C GLY A 586 -16.47 0.55 53.66
N ARG A 587 -16.68 1.57 52.83
CA ARG A 587 -17.06 1.39 51.42
C ARG A 587 -15.81 1.31 50.55
N LYS A 588 -15.73 0.24 49.76
CA LYS A 588 -14.73 0.09 48.70
C LYS A 588 -15.07 1.04 47.55
N VAL A 589 -14.18 1.97 47.24
CA VAL A 589 -14.29 2.84 46.06
C VAL A 589 -13.18 2.46 45.09
N CYS A 590 -13.57 1.93 43.93
CA CYS A 590 -12.64 1.54 42.87
C CYS A 590 -12.53 2.67 41.84
N ILE A 591 -11.35 3.29 41.71
CA ILE A 591 -11.11 4.36 40.74
C ILE A 591 -10.69 3.74 39.40
N VAL A 592 -11.70 3.32 38.63
CA VAL A 592 -11.47 2.79 37.27
C VAL A 592 -11.16 3.95 36.31
N THR A 593 -9.87 4.15 36.02
CA THR A 593 -9.39 5.21 35.11
C THR A 593 -9.58 4.89 33.63
N VAL A 594 -9.78 3.62 33.26
CA VAL A 594 -10.06 3.16 31.89
C VAL A 594 -11.21 2.14 31.88
N GLN A 595 -12.27 2.45 31.14
CA GLN A 595 -13.53 1.69 31.08
C GLN A 595 -13.60 0.75 29.88
N SER A 596 -13.12 1.15 28.70
CA SER A 596 -13.18 0.32 27.48
C SER A 596 -12.30 -0.93 27.63
N ALA A 597 -12.91 -2.10 27.46
CA ALA A 597 -12.21 -3.39 27.52
C ALA A 597 -11.09 -3.51 26.47
N LEU A 598 -11.26 -2.93 25.27
CA LEU A 598 -10.22 -2.86 24.25
C LEU A 598 -9.06 -1.99 24.73
N LEU A 599 -9.36 -0.82 25.29
CA LEU A 599 -8.35 0.13 25.75
C LEU A 599 -7.57 -0.42 26.95
N LYS A 600 -8.25 -0.98 27.96
CA LYS A 600 -7.61 -1.65 29.11
C LYS A 600 -6.72 -2.80 28.64
N ARG A 601 -7.17 -3.66 27.70
CA ARG A 601 -6.35 -4.74 27.13
C ARG A 601 -5.09 -4.21 26.43
N LEU A 602 -5.21 -3.20 25.56
CA LEU A 602 -4.08 -2.64 24.81
C LEU A 602 -3.05 -1.97 25.73
N ILE A 603 -3.50 -1.20 26.72
CA ILE A 603 -2.62 -0.55 27.70
C ILE A 603 -1.90 -1.63 28.53
N LEU A 604 -2.59 -2.64 29.04
CA LEU A 604 -1.98 -3.75 29.79
C LEU A 604 -0.96 -4.56 28.97
N THR A 605 -1.21 -4.79 27.68
CA THR A 605 -0.24 -5.42 26.78
C THR A 605 1.02 -4.55 26.60
N ALA A 606 0.86 -3.24 26.38
CA ALA A 606 1.97 -2.30 26.21
C ALA A 606 2.73 -1.99 27.52
N SER A 607 2.08 -2.12 28.68
CA SER A 607 2.67 -1.90 30.02
C SER A 607 3.05 -3.19 30.75
N SER A 608 3.10 -4.33 30.06
CA SER A 608 3.35 -5.65 30.65
C SER A 608 4.63 -5.68 31.50
N SER A 609 4.50 -6.06 32.77
CA SER A 609 5.60 -6.09 33.74
C SER A 609 6.75 -7.02 33.30
N ASN A 610 6.44 -8.10 32.60
CA ASN A 610 7.42 -9.02 32.00
C ASN A 610 8.28 -8.32 30.93
N VAL A 611 7.64 -7.63 29.97
CA VAL A 611 8.32 -6.87 28.91
C VAL A 611 9.17 -5.75 29.51
N LEU A 612 8.65 -5.00 30.49
CA LEU A 612 9.39 -3.92 31.14
C LEU A 612 10.56 -4.44 32.00
N GLY A 613 10.40 -5.58 32.67
CA GLY A 613 11.46 -6.25 33.42
C GLY A 613 12.59 -6.76 32.50
N LYS A 614 12.23 -7.44 31.41
CA LYS A 614 13.18 -7.89 30.37
C LYS A 614 13.91 -6.72 29.71
N ALA A 615 13.20 -5.65 29.34
CA ALA A 615 13.79 -4.44 28.78
C ALA A 615 14.78 -3.77 29.75
N ALA A 616 14.44 -3.67 31.04
CA ALA A 616 15.34 -3.14 32.05
C ALA A 616 16.58 -4.02 32.26
N LYS A 617 16.42 -5.36 32.29
CA LYS A 617 17.53 -6.33 32.36
C LYS A 617 18.49 -6.15 31.18
N LEU A 618 17.98 -6.14 29.94
CA LEU A 618 18.78 -5.96 28.73
C LEU A 618 19.51 -4.61 28.68
N LEU A 619 18.87 -3.52 29.12
CA LEU A 619 19.54 -2.21 29.19
C LEU A 619 20.62 -2.17 30.28
N SER A 620 20.46 -2.91 31.39
CA SER A 620 21.43 -2.93 32.48
C SER A 620 22.76 -3.63 32.15
N THR A 621 22.79 -4.47 31.09
CA THR A 621 24.02 -5.12 30.62
C THR A 621 24.83 -4.26 29.65
N LEU A 622 24.29 -3.12 29.20
CA LEU A 622 24.88 -2.29 28.14
C LEU A 622 25.30 -0.89 28.62
N ASN A 623 26.47 -0.46 28.15
CA ASN A 623 26.97 0.89 28.37
C ASN A 623 26.52 1.83 27.24
N LYS A 624 25.61 2.75 27.57
CA LYS A 624 25.07 3.75 26.64
C LYS A 624 26.13 4.63 25.99
N GLU A 625 27.11 5.11 26.75
CA GLU A 625 28.16 5.98 26.21
C GLU A 625 29.07 5.26 25.21
N ALA A 626 29.30 3.96 25.41
CA ALA A 626 30.07 3.13 24.49
C ALA A 626 29.27 2.86 23.22
N ALA A 627 27.96 2.59 23.34
CA ALA A 627 27.06 2.42 22.20
C ALA A 627 27.00 3.66 21.30
N ASP A 628 26.79 4.85 21.88
CA ASP A 628 26.72 6.13 21.16
C ASP A 628 28.03 6.47 20.41
N LYS A 629 29.18 6.06 20.97
CA LYS A 629 30.51 6.22 20.35
C LYS A 629 30.84 5.12 19.31
N GLY A 630 29.97 4.12 19.16
CA GLY A 630 30.23 2.92 18.35
C GLY A 630 31.36 2.05 18.89
N ASP A 631 31.71 2.17 20.18
CA ASP A 631 32.80 1.41 20.77
C ASP A 631 32.35 0.08 21.34
N LEU A 632 32.35 -0.92 20.46
CA LEU A 632 32.04 -2.29 20.81
C LEU A 632 32.91 -2.84 21.97
N THR A 633 34.14 -2.33 22.20
CA THR A 633 35.03 -2.94 23.22
C THR A 633 34.52 -2.76 24.65
N ASP A 634 33.88 -1.64 24.95
CA ASP A 634 33.35 -1.28 26.29
C ASP A 634 31.82 -1.32 26.36
N LEU A 635 31.17 -1.82 25.29
CA LEU A 635 29.71 -1.90 25.17
C LEU A 635 29.05 -2.79 26.24
N ILE A 636 29.57 -4.00 26.45
CA ILE A 636 29.00 -4.93 27.44
C ILE A 636 29.63 -4.66 28.81
N ILE A 637 28.75 -4.42 29.79
CA ILE A 637 29.07 -4.32 31.21
C ILE A 637 29.25 -5.73 31.75
N ILE A 638 30.50 -6.12 31.98
CA ILE A 638 30.85 -7.48 32.41
C ILE A 638 30.42 -7.70 33.87
N SER A 639 29.24 -8.27 34.06
CA SER A 639 28.94 -9.09 35.23
C SER A 639 29.83 -10.35 35.20
N LYS A 640 30.15 -10.94 36.35
CA LYS A 640 31.33 -11.83 36.47
C LYS A 640 31.31 -13.10 35.60
N ASP A 641 30.14 -13.56 35.15
CA ASP A 641 29.98 -14.93 34.66
C ASP A 641 29.38 -15.07 33.23
N GLN A 642 28.93 -13.98 32.57
CA GLN A 642 28.23 -14.08 31.28
C GLN A 642 29.15 -14.25 30.04
N PHE A 643 30.33 -13.62 30.00
CA PHE A 643 31.23 -13.67 28.84
C PHE A 643 32.69 -13.97 29.23
N PRO A 644 33.02 -15.19 29.67
CA PRO A 644 34.35 -15.55 30.18
C PRO A 644 35.47 -15.43 29.12
N GLU A 645 35.14 -15.56 27.83
CA GLU A 645 36.05 -15.34 26.72
C GLU A 645 36.48 -13.87 26.60
N VAL A 646 35.50 -12.96 26.63
CA VAL A 646 35.73 -11.50 26.53
C VAL A 646 36.45 -10.99 27.77
N ALA A 647 36.11 -11.49 28.97
CA ALA A 647 36.80 -11.18 30.20
C ALA A 647 38.28 -11.63 30.18
N ARG A 648 38.56 -12.87 29.75
CA ARG A 648 39.94 -13.36 29.54
C ARG A 648 40.68 -12.52 28.50
N ALA A 649 40.05 -12.17 27.38
CA ALA A 649 40.65 -11.36 26.33
C ALA A 649 40.95 -9.92 26.81
N ARG A 650 40.02 -9.24 27.51
CA ARG A 650 40.26 -7.92 28.12
C ARG A 650 41.42 -7.99 29.11
N LYS A 651 41.47 -9.01 29.98
CA LYS A 651 42.57 -9.21 30.94
C LYS A 651 43.93 -9.47 30.24
N ALA A 652 43.94 -10.25 29.16
CA ALA A 652 45.15 -10.49 28.38
C ALA A 652 45.64 -9.24 27.62
N VAL A 653 44.72 -8.47 27.04
CA VAL A 653 45.03 -7.17 26.41
C VAL A 653 45.52 -6.16 27.44
N GLN A 654 44.94 -6.14 28.64
CA GLN A 654 45.37 -5.26 29.72
C GLN A 654 46.78 -5.63 30.22
N LEU A 655 47.06 -6.92 30.45
CA LEU A 655 48.41 -7.42 30.74
C LEU A 655 49.42 -7.12 29.62
N ALA A 656 48.98 -7.13 28.35
CA ALA A 656 49.82 -6.76 27.21
C ALA A 656 50.09 -5.25 27.17
N LYS A 657 49.10 -4.39 27.46
CA LYS A 657 49.27 -2.95 27.63
C LYS A 657 50.24 -2.64 28.77
N GLU A 658 50.03 -3.22 29.96
CA GLU A 658 50.92 -3.03 31.12
C GLU A 658 52.36 -3.46 30.80
N LYS A 659 52.56 -4.59 30.10
CA LYS A 659 53.89 -4.99 29.61
C LYS A 659 54.47 -3.99 28.61
N LEU A 660 53.65 -3.43 27.73
CA LEU A 660 54.07 -2.46 26.72
C LEU A 660 54.41 -1.10 27.33
N ASP A 661 53.59 -0.59 28.26
CA ASP A 661 53.82 0.61 29.05
C ASP A 661 55.12 0.49 29.85
N ASN A 662 55.38 -0.66 30.48
CA ASN A 662 56.66 -0.93 31.17
C ASN A 662 57.89 -0.85 30.23
N LEU A 663 57.75 -1.06 28.91
CA LEU A 663 58.85 -0.89 27.96
C LEU A 663 59.22 0.57 27.71
N ILE A 664 58.37 1.56 28.03
CA ILE A 664 58.74 2.99 27.89
C ILE A 664 59.97 3.31 28.75
N ALA A 665 60.09 2.71 29.93
CA ALA A 665 61.23 2.90 30.83
C ALA A 665 62.54 2.34 30.23
N LEU A 666 62.44 1.29 29.41
CA LEU A 666 63.57 0.68 28.71
C LEU A 666 63.98 1.56 27.51
N TYR A 667 63.01 2.04 26.73
CA TYR A 667 63.27 2.96 25.61
C TYR A 667 63.77 4.35 26.05
N ARG A 668 63.32 4.88 27.19
CA ARG A 668 63.87 6.10 27.81
C ARG A 668 65.38 5.98 28.06
N ARG A 669 65.84 4.82 28.56
CA ARG A 669 67.28 4.52 28.74
C ARG A 669 67.99 4.33 27.40
N GLN A 670 67.41 3.57 26.48
CA GLN A 670 68.04 3.21 25.20
C GLN A 670 68.20 4.41 24.24
N LEU A 671 67.27 5.38 24.28
CA LEU A 671 67.29 6.58 23.45
C LEU A 671 67.85 7.82 24.17
N GLY A 672 68.26 7.71 25.44
CA GLY A 672 68.79 8.82 26.24
C GLY A 672 67.81 9.97 26.48
N LYS A 673 66.48 9.71 26.41
CA LYS A 673 65.44 10.73 26.52
C LYS A 673 64.51 10.41 27.69
N HIS A 674 64.61 11.18 28.77
CA HIS A 674 63.81 10.96 29.98
C HIS A 674 62.32 11.29 29.79
N ASN A 675 61.99 12.27 28.94
CA ASN A 675 60.61 12.71 28.67
C ASN A 675 59.96 11.94 27.50
N LEU A 676 60.36 10.70 27.24
CA LEU A 676 59.77 9.90 26.18
C LEU A 676 58.41 9.35 26.65
N GLU A 677 57.34 9.61 25.90
CA GLU A 677 56.00 9.09 26.17
C GLU A 677 55.45 8.37 24.96
N PHE A 678 54.52 7.45 25.20
CA PHE A 678 53.79 6.76 24.14
C PHE A 678 52.67 7.67 23.61
N ILE A 679 52.69 7.91 22.30
CA ILE A 679 51.74 8.78 21.61
C ILE A 679 50.73 7.91 20.85
N CYS A 680 49.50 8.39 20.74
CA CYS A 680 48.46 7.81 19.90
C CYS A 680 48.23 8.70 18.67
N VAL A 681 48.40 8.16 17.47
CA VAL A 681 48.15 8.87 16.21
C VAL A 681 47.20 8.04 15.35
N SER A 682 46.06 8.63 14.99
CA SER A 682 45.05 8.01 14.12
C SER A 682 44.56 6.61 14.56
N GLY A 683 44.48 6.37 15.87
CA GLY A 683 44.00 5.11 16.46
C GLY A 683 45.07 4.03 16.66
N THR A 684 46.31 4.29 16.27
CA THR A 684 47.46 3.45 16.62
C THR A 684 48.11 4.00 17.90
N THR A 685 48.04 3.22 18.98
CA THR A 685 48.61 3.54 20.30
C THR A 685 50.05 3.04 20.43
N HIS A 686 50.77 3.55 21.44
CA HIS A 686 52.15 3.16 21.77
C HIS A 686 53.18 3.46 20.66
N LEU A 687 52.97 4.56 19.93
CA LEU A 687 53.97 5.12 19.01
C LEU A 687 54.99 5.97 19.77
N ILE A 688 56.20 6.07 19.26
CA ILE A 688 57.26 6.93 19.81
C ILE A 688 57.62 7.96 18.72
N GLU A 689 57.36 9.24 18.98
CA GLU A 689 57.73 10.32 18.08
C GLU A 689 59.16 10.79 18.35
N LEU A 690 59.94 10.94 17.29
CA LEU A 690 61.34 11.37 17.34
C LEU A 690 61.60 12.41 16.24
N PRO A 691 62.47 13.41 16.48
CA PRO A 691 62.97 14.29 15.43
C PRO A 691 63.63 13.49 14.31
N ILE A 692 63.62 14.06 13.09
CA ILE A 692 64.15 13.42 11.87
C ILE A 692 65.63 13.04 12.01
N ASP A 693 66.38 13.77 12.83
CA ASP A 693 67.82 13.61 13.06
C ASP A 693 68.18 12.62 14.20
N ALA A 694 67.19 11.93 14.77
CA ALA A 694 67.40 11.01 15.89
C ALA A 694 67.79 9.59 15.42
N ASN A 695 68.84 9.02 16.04
CA ASN A 695 69.24 7.63 15.80
C ASN A 695 68.18 6.64 16.33
N VAL A 696 67.54 5.91 15.43
CA VAL A 696 66.55 4.86 15.73
C VAL A 696 67.17 3.48 15.48
N PRO A 697 66.97 2.48 16.35
CA PRO A 697 67.41 1.10 16.08
C PRO A 697 66.82 0.54 14.76
N SER A 698 67.65 -0.16 14.00
CA SER A 698 67.33 -0.65 12.64
C SER A 698 66.19 -1.69 12.56
N ASN A 699 65.72 -2.18 13.71
CA ASN A 699 64.64 -3.17 13.83
C ASN A 699 63.25 -2.54 14.12
N TRP A 700 63.11 -1.21 14.11
CA TRP A 700 61.83 -0.54 14.36
C TRP A 700 60.97 -0.46 13.10
N VAL A 701 59.69 -0.84 13.22
CA VAL A 701 58.74 -0.94 12.09
C VAL A 701 57.48 -0.12 12.37
N LYS A 702 56.91 0.48 11.32
CA LYS A 702 55.68 1.29 11.35
C LYS A 702 54.44 0.39 11.17
N VAL A 703 53.53 0.34 12.15
CA VAL A 703 52.44 -0.68 12.20
C VAL A 703 51.10 -0.07 12.65
N ASN A 704 49.96 -0.64 12.22
CA ASN A 704 48.58 -0.32 12.65
C ASN A 704 47.85 -1.59 13.16
N SER A 705 46.78 -1.44 13.97
CA SER A 705 46.08 -2.54 14.69
C SER A 705 44.63 -2.83 14.21
N THR A 706 43.97 -3.86 14.76
CA THR A 706 42.72 -4.48 14.24
C THR A 706 41.67 -4.88 15.30
N LYS A 707 40.37 -4.81 14.94
CA LYS A 707 39.20 -5.10 15.82
C LYS A 707 38.28 -6.24 15.28
N LYS A 708 38.64 -7.53 15.41
CA LYS A 708 37.79 -8.66 14.90
C LYS A 708 36.92 -9.36 15.96
N THR A 709 37.46 -9.71 17.12
CA THR A 709 36.82 -10.62 18.10
C THR A 709 35.51 -10.11 18.70
N VAL A 710 35.35 -8.79 18.84
CA VAL A 710 34.24 -8.20 19.61
C VAL A 710 32.90 -8.23 18.87
N ARG A 711 32.90 -8.32 17.53
CA ARG A 711 31.66 -8.38 16.74
C ARG A 711 30.88 -9.67 16.97
N ALA A 712 31.58 -10.77 17.28
CA ALA A 712 30.94 -12.06 17.58
C ALA A 712 30.08 -11.97 18.85
N ALA A 713 30.59 -11.34 19.92
CA ALA A 713 29.87 -11.18 21.18
C ALA A 713 28.58 -10.34 21.03
N TRP A 714 28.58 -9.31 20.16
CA TRP A 714 27.35 -8.56 19.84
C TRP A 714 26.31 -9.43 19.12
N GLY A 715 26.75 -10.26 18.17
CA GLY A 715 25.86 -11.24 17.50
C GLY A 715 25.25 -12.26 18.47
N THR A 716 26.03 -12.74 19.45
CA THR A 716 25.53 -13.62 20.52
C THR A 716 24.52 -12.91 21.42
N PHE A 717 24.78 -11.65 21.82
CA PHE A 717 23.84 -10.86 22.62
C PHE A 717 22.51 -10.59 21.88
N LEU A 718 22.55 -10.32 20.57
CA LEU A 718 21.33 -10.18 19.77
C LEU A 718 20.56 -11.51 19.61
N ARG A 719 21.22 -12.67 19.69
CA ARG A 719 20.56 -13.99 19.75
C ARG A 719 19.77 -14.18 21.05
N GLU A 720 20.22 -13.66 22.19
CA GLU A 720 19.47 -13.72 23.47
C GLU A 720 18.15 -12.93 23.42
N PHE A 721 18.02 -11.92 22.55
CA PHE A 721 16.76 -11.18 22.38
C PHE A 721 15.68 -11.99 21.63
N GLU A 722 16.08 -13.02 20.88
CA GLU A 722 15.20 -13.77 19.98
C GLU A 722 14.02 -14.43 20.72
N GLU A 723 14.28 -14.96 21.92
CA GLU A 723 13.27 -15.52 22.83
C GLU A 723 12.18 -14.52 23.24
N TYR A 724 12.46 -13.21 23.18
CA TYR A 724 11.57 -12.16 23.65
C TYR A 724 10.87 -11.41 22.52
N TYR A 725 11.22 -11.69 21.26
CA TYR A 725 10.71 -10.96 20.09
C TYR A 725 9.18 -10.86 20.07
N VAL A 726 8.46 -11.97 20.26
CA VAL A 726 6.98 -12.02 20.17
C VAL A 726 6.31 -11.14 21.24
N GLU A 727 6.81 -11.14 22.47
CA GLU A 727 6.28 -10.29 23.55
C GLU A 727 6.49 -8.79 23.25
N PHE A 728 7.68 -8.45 22.74
CA PHE A 728 8.02 -7.08 22.35
C PHE A 728 7.25 -6.61 21.10
N GLN A 729 7.02 -7.50 20.13
CA GLN A 729 6.22 -7.26 18.94
C GLN A 729 4.75 -6.99 19.33
N ALA A 730 4.17 -7.79 20.22
CA ALA A 730 2.82 -7.59 20.75
C ALA A 730 2.67 -6.24 21.49
N ALA A 731 3.67 -5.86 22.30
CA ALA A 731 3.68 -4.55 22.97
C ALA A 731 3.72 -3.38 21.96
N VAL A 732 4.48 -3.49 20.86
CA VAL A 732 4.52 -2.45 19.82
C VAL A 732 3.26 -2.44 18.96
N GLN A 733 2.67 -3.59 18.64
CA GLN A 733 1.36 -3.66 17.98
C GLN A 733 0.26 -3.02 18.84
N ALA A 734 0.32 -3.20 20.17
CA ALA A 734 -0.58 -2.53 21.09
C ALA A 734 -0.39 -0.99 21.09
N LEU A 735 0.86 -0.50 21.12
CA LEU A 735 1.16 0.93 20.97
C LEU A 735 0.68 1.50 19.62
N ALA A 736 0.82 0.74 18.52
CA ALA A 736 0.31 1.12 17.21
C ALA A 736 -1.23 1.25 17.20
N ALA A 737 -1.93 0.30 17.83
CA ALA A 737 -3.39 0.32 17.93
C ALA A 737 -3.89 1.48 18.82
N LEU A 738 -3.17 1.80 19.89
CA LEU A 738 -3.45 2.98 20.73
C LEU A 738 -3.31 4.30 19.94
N ASP A 739 -2.31 4.42 19.07
CA ASP A 739 -2.12 5.56 18.17
C ASP A 739 -3.23 5.66 17.11
N CYS A 740 -3.71 4.52 16.58
CA CYS A 740 -4.86 4.49 15.68
C CYS A 740 -6.14 4.95 16.39
N LEU A 741 -6.40 4.49 17.62
CA LEU A 741 -7.57 4.90 18.40
C LEU A 741 -7.50 6.38 18.79
N HIS A 742 -6.32 6.89 19.14
CA HIS A 742 -6.09 8.32 19.38
C HIS A 742 -6.33 9.18 18.13
N SER A 743 -5.90 8.69 16.96
CA SER A 743 -6.16 9.32 15.67
C SER A 743 -7.66 9.43 15.36
N LEU A 744 -8.41 8.33 15.50
CA LEU A 744 -9.86 8.31 15.30
C LEU A 744 -10.61 9.15 16.36
N ALA A 745 -10.13 9.17 17.60
CA ALA A 745 -10.66 10.06 18.65
C ALA A 745 -10.40 11.54 18.31
N THR A 746 -9.23 11.88 17.78
CA THR A 746 -8.92 13.24 17.29
C THR A 746 -9.87 13.65 16.17
N LEU A 747 -10.10 12.77 15.19
CA LEU A 747 -11.06 12.99 14.10
C LEU A 747 -12.50 13.18 14.61
N SER A 748 -12.92 12.40 15.61
CA SER A 748 -14.27 12.46 16.19
C SER A 748 -14.65 13.82 16.80
N ARG A 749 -13.67 14.67 17.10
CA ARG A 749 -13.87 16.02 17.67
C ARG A 749 -14.18 17.09 16.62
N ASN A 750 -14.14 16.75 15.34
CA ASN A 750 -14.54 17.66 14.27
C ASN A 750 -16.04 18.01 14.41
N LYS A 751 -16.42 19.21 13.94
CA LYS A 751 -17.80 19.70 14.03
C LYS A 751 -18.77 18.70 13.41
N ASN A 752 -19.88 18.40 14.11
CA ASN A 752 -20.96 17.55 13.62
C ASN A 752 -20.49 16.13 13.19
N TYR A 753 -19.48 15.58 13.87
CA TYR A 753 -19.16 14.14 13.82
C TYR A 753 -19.95 13.40 14.90
N VAL A 754 -20.52 12.25 14.56
CA VAL A 754 -21.40 11.46 15.44
C VAL A 754 -20.94 10.01 15.53
N ARG A 755 -21.18 9.38 16.68
CA ARG A 755 -21.01 7.94 16.86
C ARG A 755 -22.07 7.21 16.01
N PRO A 756 -21.69 6.34 15.05
CA PRO A 756 -22.66 5.55 14.30
C PRO A 756 -23.26 4.46 15.19
N ASN A 757 -24.55 4.18 14.97
CA ASN A 757 -25.27 3.09 15.61
C ASN A 757 -25.40 1.91 14.64
N PHE A 758 -25.02 0.71 15.07
CA PHE A 758 -25.16 -0.50 14.26
C PHE A 758 -26.45 -1.24 14.57
N VAL A 759 -27.23 -1.51 13.52
CA VAL A 759 -28.47 -2.30 13.53
C VAL A 759 -28.21 -3.68 14.14
N ASP A 760 -29.15 -4.19 14.94
CA ASP A 760 -29.09 -5.55 15.50
C ASP A 760 -29.34 -6.61 14.42
N ASP A 761 -28.74 -7.81 14.54
CA ASP A 761 -28.94 -8.89 13.56
C ASP A 761 -30.39 -9.42 13.49
N ASN A 762 -31.24 -9.07 14.48
CA ASN A 762 -32.68 -9.35 14.49
C ASN A 762 -33.52 -8.26 13.82
N GLU A 763 -32.93 -7.09 13.51
CA GLU A 763 -33.61 -5.97 12.87
C GLU A 763 -33.39 -6.00 11.34
N PRO A 764 -34.33 -5.47 10.54
CA PRO A 764 -34.14 -5.35 9.10
C PRO A 764 -32.97 -4.42 8.75
N VAL A 765 -32.12 -4.88 7.84
CA VAL A 765 -30.97 -4.14 7.30
C VAL A 765 -31.40 -2.74 6.81
N GLN A 766 -30.80 -1.70 7.36
CA GLN A 766 -31.16 -0.30 7.09
C GLN A 766 -29.96 0.65 7.17
N ILE A 767 -29.84 1.55 6.18
CA ILE A 767 -28.92 2.70 6.17
C ILE A 767 -29.78 3.96 6.35
N LYS A 768 -29.62 4.66 7.47
CA LYS A 768 -30.25 5.95 7.75
C LYS A 768 -29.18 6.95 8.15
N ILE A 769 -28.92 7.91 7.27
CA ILE A 769 -27.93 8.97 7.48
C ILE A 769 -28.68 10.30 7.43
N HIS A 770 -28.65 11.06 8.52
CA HIS A 770 -29.23 12.41 8.56
C HIS A 770 -28.14 13.46 8.47
N SER A 771 -28.31 14.42 7.55
CA SER A 771 -27.37 15.50 7.26
C SER A 771 -25.91 15.01 7.11
N GLY A 772 -25.74 13.92 6.37
CA GLY A 772 -24.45 13.35 6.03
C GLY A 772 -23.65 14.29 5.14
N ARG A 773 -22.33 14.27 5.28
CA ARG A 773 -21.39 15.10 4.52
C ARG A 773 -20.23 14.27 4.00
N HIS A 774 -19.64 14.68 2.88
CA HIS A 774 -18.53 13.95 2.28
C HIS A 774 -17.23 14.24 3.07
N PRO A 775 -16.55 13.23 3.68
CA PRO A 775 -15.47 13.46 4.65
C PRO A 775 -14.32 14.36 4.13
N VAL A 776 -13.89 14.13 2.89
CA VAL A 776 -12.85 14.94 2.24
C VAL A 776 -13.34 16.35 1.89
N LEU A 777 -14.45 16.47 1.16
CA LEU A 777 -14.93 17.76 0.65
C LEU A 777 -15.44 18.70 1.75
N GLU A 778 -15.97 18.18 2.86
CA GLU A 778 -16.26 18.99 4.06
C GLU A 778 -15.00 19.70 4.58
N THR A 779 -13.86 19.00 4.60
CA THR A 779 -12.59 19.58 5.06
C THR A 779 -12.06 20.68 4.12
N ILE A 780 -12.35 20.55 2.81
CA ILE A 780 -11.90 21.49 1.76
C ILE A 780 -12.83 22.71 1.65
N LEU A 781 -14.15 22.49 1.69
CA LEU A 781 -15.19 23.52 1.45
C LEU A 781 -15.76 24.13 2.74
N GLN A 782 -15.51 23.50 3.88
CA GLN A 782 -15.94 23.93 5.22
C GLN A 782 -17.44 24.28 5.25
N ASP A 783 -17.79 25.49 5.68
CA ASP A 783 -19.19 25.93 5.83
C ASP A 783 -19.97 26.05 4.49
N GLY A 784 -19.31 25.81 3.34
CA GLY A 784 -19.94 25.78 2.01
C GLY A 784 -20.47 24.42 1.53
N PHE A 785 -20.28 23.33 2.28
CA PHE A 785 -20.77 21.99 1.89
C PHE A 785 -22.24 21.77 2.27
N VAL A 786 -23.08 21.37 1.31
CA VAL A 786 -24.51 21.09 1.54
C VAL A 786 -24.72 19.64 2.02
N PRO A 787 -25.22 19.41 3.25
CA PRO A 787 -25.47 18.06 3.76
C PRO A 787 -26.69 17.42 3.10
N ASN A 788 -26.67 16.09 2.99
CA ASN A 788 -27.74 15.29 2.38
C ASN A 788 -28.20 14.17 3.32
N ASP A 789 -29.49 13.86 3.27
CA ASP A 789 -30.09 12.71 3.97
C ASP A 789 -30.06 11.46 3.06
N THR A 790 -30.02 10.27 3.66
CA THR A 790 -30.06 8.98 2.95
C THR A 790 -30.87 7.97 3.75
N THR A 791 -31.79 7.26 3.09
CA THR A 791 -32.67 6.27 3.70
C THR A 791 -32.79 5.03 2.80
N LEU A 792 -32.15 3.93 3.19
CA LEU A 792 -32.33 2.61 2.58
C LEU A 792 -32.77 1.62 3.67
N HIS A 793 -33.66 0.69 3.34
CA HIS A 793 -34.27 -0.24 4.30
C HIS A 793 -34.81 -1.49 3.59
N ALA A 794 -34.32 -2.68 3.95
CA ALA A 794 -34.61 -3.94 3.28
C ALA A 794 -36.11 -4.26 3.09
N ASN A 795 -36.95 -3.96 4.08
CA ASN A 795 -38.40 -4.22 4.01
C ASN A 795 -39.22 -3.06 3.38
N ARG A 796 -38.55 -2.05 2.81
CA ARG A 796 -39.14 -0.87 2.16
C ARG A 796 -38.21 -0.49 0.99
N GLU A 797 -37.91 0.80 0.84
CA GLU A 797 -36.96 1.35 -0.12
C GLU A 797 -35.54 0.80 0.09
N TYR A 798 -35.13 -0.24 -0.63
CA TYR A 798 -33.73 -0.72 -0.64
C TYR A 798 -32.97 -0.33 -1.91
N CYS A 799 -33.63 0.34 -2.85
CA CYS A 799 -33.00 0.93 -4.03
C CYS A 799 -33.39 2.41 -4.23
N GLN A 800 -32.39 3.27 -4.39
CA GLN A 800 -32.55 4.67 -4.79
C GLN A 800 -32.08 4.89 -6.23
N ILE A 801 -32.97 5.37 -7.10
CA ILE A 801 -32.64 5.79 -8.46
C ILE A 801 -32.36 7.30 -8.44
N VAL A 802 -31.12 7.72 -8.69
CA VAL A 802 -30.69 9.12 -8.64
C VAL A 802 -30.53 9.69 -10.04
N THR A 803 -31.22 10.78 -10.33
CA THR A 803 -31.26 11.46 -11.63
C THR A 803 -30.81 12.91 -11.55
N GLY A 804 -30.51 13.52 -12.71
CA GLY A 804 -30.15 14.94 -12.82
C GLY A 804 -28.79 15.22 -13.48
N PRO A 805 -28.39 16.50 -13.61
CA PRO A 805 -27.20 16.89 -14.36
C PRO A 805 -25.88 16.47 -13.69
N ASN A 806 -24.80 16.34 -14.47
CA ASN A 806 -23.51 15.86 -13.96
C ASN A 806 -22.83 16.83 -12.99
N MET A 807 -23.10 18.13 -13.11
CA MET A 807 -22.64 19.13 -12.15
C MET A 807 -23.51 19.24 -10.88
N GLY A 808 -24.59 18.46 -10.75
CA GLY A 808 -25.47 18.49 -9.58
C GLY A 808 -24.92 17.80 -8.32
N GLY A 809 -23.74 17.19 -8.38
CA GLY A 809 -23.15 16.50 -7.22
C GLY A 809 -23.62 15.06 -6.99
N LYS A 810 -24.29 14.42 -7.97
CA LYS A 810 -24.73 13.01 -7.89
C LYS A 810 -23.61 12.06 -7.44
N SER A 811 -22.46 12.11 -8.12
CA SER A 811 -21.30 11.27 -7.81
C SER A 811 -20.65 11.62 -6.45
N CYS A 812 -20.83 12.85 -5.95
CA CYS A 812 -20.43 13.22 -4.58
C CYS A 812 -21.35 12.56 -3.54
N TYR A 813 -22.67 12.61 -3.74
CA TYR A 813 -23.66 11.99 -2.86
C TYR A 813 -23.44 10.48 -2.70
N ILE A 814 -23.30 9.73 -3.80
CA ILE A 814 -23.11 8.28 -3.73
C ILE A 814 -21.77 7.88 -3.08
N ARG A 815 -20.69 8.63 -3.36
CA ARG A 815 -19.39 8.44 -2.69
C ARG A 815 -19.49 8.73 -1.19
N GLN A 816 -20.19 9.79 -0.80
CA GLN A 816 -20.45 10.12 0.60
C GLN A 816 -21.10 8.97 1.36
N VAL A 817 -22.14 8.32 0.81
CA VAL A 817 -22.82 7.20 1.49
C VAL A 817 -21.87 6.04 1.73
N ALA A 818 -21.10 5.64 0.71
CA ALA A 818 -20.10 4.58 0.82
C ALA A 818 -19.00 4.91 1.84
N LEU A 819 -18.45 6.14 1.79
CA LEU A 819 -17.40 6.59 2.70
C LEU A 819 -17.87 6.64 4.16
N ILE A 820 -19.11 7.10 4.42
CA ILE A 820 -19.70 7.10 5.77
C ILE A 820 -19.87 5.67 6.29
N ALA A 821 -20.41 4.75 5.48
CA ALA A 821 -20.57 3.34 5.87
C ALA A 821 -19.21 2.69 6.19
N MET A 822 -18.21 2.95 5.34
CA MET A 822 -16.86 2.43 5.52
C MET A 822 -16.19 2.99 6.78
N MET A 823 -16.24 4.31 7.01
CA MET A 823 -15.70 4.94 8.23
C MET A 823 -16.32 4.36 9.50
N ALA A 824 -17.62 4.06 9.49
CA ALA A 824 -18.29 3.43 10.61
C ALA A 824 -17.72 2.02 10.89
N GLN A 825 -17.53 1.18 9.85
CA GLN A 825 -16.96 -0.16 9.99
C GLN A 825 -15.44 -0.19 10.28
N VAL A 826 -14.71 0.91 10.03
CA VAL A 826 -13.37 1.10 10.59
C VAL A 826 -13.42 1.28 12.12
N GLY A 827 -14.56 1.68 12.69
CA GLY A 827 -14.73 2.04 14.10
C GLY A 827 -14.52 3.54 14.36
N SER A 828 -14.77 4.39 13.35
CA SER A 828 -14.69 5.85 13.46
C SER A 828 -16.07 6.48 13.71
N PHE A 829 -16.06 7.68 14.29
CA PHE A 829 -17.21 8.59 14.19
C PHE A 829 -17.31 9.11 12.75
N VAL A 830 -18.52 9.49 12.33
CA VAL A 830 -18.85 9.84 10.94
C VAL A 830 -19.42 11.25 10.80
N PRO A 831 -19.18 11.94 9.67
CA PRO A 831 -19.70 13.30 9.42
C PRO A 831 -21.21 13.30 9.09
N ALA A 832 -22.04 13.23 10.13
CA ALA A 832 -23.50 13.24 10.03
C ALA A 832 -24.13 13.82 11.31
N ALA A 833 -25.39 14.25 11.26
CA ALA A 833 -26.15 14.60 12.47
C ALA A 833 -26.56 13.34 13.25
N SER A 834 -26.93 12.28 12.53
CA SER A 834 -27.07 10.91 13.06
C SER A 834 -26.84 9.89 11.96
N ALA A 835 -26.38 8.69 12.33
CA ALA A 835 -26.14 7.59 11.40
C ALA A 835 -26.51 6.26 12.06
N THR A 836 -27.46 5.54 11.46
CA THR A 836 -27.78 4.15 11.77
C THR A 836 -27.45 3.30 10.54
N LEU A 837 -26.61 2.28 10.71
CA LEU A 837 -25.99 1.53 9.61
C LEU A 837 -26.03 0.03 9.89
N PRO A 838 -26.14 -0.83 8.87
CA PRO A 838 -25.91 -2.25 9.03
C PRO A 838 -24.41 -2.55 8.96
N VAL A 839 -23.99 -3.76 9.35
CA VAL A 839 -22.64 -4.23 9.05
C VAL A 839 -22.64 -4.87 7.67
N LEU A 840 -22.07 -4.16 6.69
CA LEU A 840 -21.91 -4.58 5.30
C LEU A 840 -20.79 -5.62 5.17
N ASP A 841 -20.96 -6.59 4.28
CA ASP A 841 -19.93 -7.56 3.91
C ASP A 841 -19.03 -7.06 2.76
N ALA A 842 -19.56 -6.21 1.89
CA ALA A 842 -18.86 -5.64 0.75
C ALA A 842 -19.44 -4.29 0.31
N ILE A 843 -18.57 -3.44 -0.25
CA ILE A 843 -18.98 -2.25 -1.01
C ILE A 843 -18.52 -2.41 -2.47
N TYR A 844 -19.48 -2.49 -3.36
CA TYR A 844 -19.26 -2.59 -4.80
C TYR A 844 -19.56 -1.26 -5.47
N THR A 845 -18.58 -0.72 -6.20
CA THR A 845 -18.79 0.48 -7.01
C THR A 845 -18.49 0.21 -8.47
N ARG A 846 -19.36 0.72 -9.35
CA ARG A 846 -19.13 0.94 -10.77
C ARG A 846 -19.28 2.43 -10.99
N MET A 847 -18.18 3.16 -11.10
CA MET A 847 -18.17 4.62 -11.26
C MET A 847 -17.10 5.04 -12.27
N GLY A 848 -17.31 6.18 -12.93
CA GLY A 848 -16.28 6.81 -13.76
C GLY A 848 -15.92 6.08 -15.06
N ALA A 849 -15.04 6.70 -15.83
CA ALA A 849 -14.51 6.19 -17.10
C ALA A 849 -12.98 6.05 -17.03
N SER A 850 -12.52 4.84 -16.73
CA SER A 850 -11.14 4.40 -16.87
C SER A 850 -10.89 3.99 -18.33
N ASP A 851 -10.30 4.89 -19.12
CA ASP A 851 -9.95 4.62 -20.52
C ASP A 851 -8.67 3.77 -20.62
N SER A 852 -8.80 2.45 -20.50
CA SER A 852 -7.68 1.49 -20.68
C SER A 852 -7.26 1.30 -22.15
N ILE A 853 -7.15 2.38 -22.92
CA ILE A 853 -6.76 2.36 -24.36
C ILE A 853 -5.43 1.62 -24.55
N GLN A 854 -4.50 1.74 -23.60
CA GLN A 854 -3.21 1.03 -23.61
C GLN A 854 -3.35 -0.50 -23.53
N GLN A 855 -4.45 -1.02 -22.97
CA GLN A 855 -4.70 -2.45 -22.92
C GLN A 855 -5.34 -3.02 -24.20
N GLY A 856 -5.87 -2.17 -25.10
CA GLY A 856 -6.57 -2.60 -26.31
C GLY A 856 -7.96 -3.19 -26.07
N ARG A 857 -8.56 -2.89 -24.91
CA ARG A 857 -9.92 -3.31 -24.52
C ARG A 857 -10.91 -2.18 -24.79
N SER A 858 -12.17 -2.54 -25.04
CA SER A 858 -13.26 -1.56 -25.14
C SER A 858 -13.68 -1.09 -23.75
N THR A 859 -13.86 0.22 -23.57
CA THR A 859 -14.34 0.83 -22.32
C THR A 859 -15.70 0.25 -21.88
N PHE A 860 -16.54 -0.11 -22.85
CA PHE A 860 -17.82 -0.78 -22.58
C PHE A 860 -17.65 -2.24 -22.12
N LEU A 861 -16.62 -2.95 -22.60
CA LEU A 861 -16.34 -4.31 -22.14
C LEU A 861 -15.82 -4.33 -20.70
N GLU A 862 -15.00 -3.35 -20.31
CA GLU A 862 -14.53 -3.18 -18.94
C GLU A 862 -15.70 -2.83 -18.01
N GLU A 863 -16.57 -1.89 -18.42
CA GLU A 863 -17.82 -1.55 -17.72
C GLU A 863 -18.76 -2.74 -17.49
N LEU A 864 -18.99 -3.59 -18.50
CA LEU A 864 -19.81 -4.80 -18.34
C LEU A 864 -19.10 -5.89 -17.52
N SER A 865 -17.77 -5.95 -17.55
CA SER A 865 -17.01 -6.90 -16.74
C SER A 865 -17.06 -6.54 -15.25
N GLU A 866 -16.96 -5.24 -14.92
CA GLU A 866 -17.21 -4.73 -13.57
C GLU A 866 -18.63 -5.08 -13.12
N ALA A 867 -19.65 -4.75 -13.92
CA ALA A 867 -21.05 -5.05 -13.59
C ALA A 867 -21.29 -6.56 -13.38
N SER A 868 -20.72 -7.42 -14.23
CA SER A 868 -20.78 -8.88 -14.08
C SER A 868 -20.18 -9.36 -12.76
N GLN A 869 -19.00 -8.86 -12.38
CA GLN A 869 -18.36 -9.22 -11.11
C GLN A 869 -19.19 -8.81 -9.89
N ILE A 870 -19.82 -7.63 -9.94
CA ILE A 870 -20.75 -7.17 -8.90
C ILE A 870 -21.94 -8.14 -8.81
N LEU A 871 -22.56 -8.49 -9.94
CA LEU A 871 -23.70 -9.41 -9.99
C LEU A 871 -23.35 -10.82 -9.48
N HIS A 872 -22.15 -11.34 -9.77
CA HIS A 872 -21.73 -12.63 -9.22
C HIS A 872 -21.49 -12.56 -7.70
N ASN A 873 -20.73 -11.57 -7.23
CA ASN A 873 -20.18 -11.55 -5.86
C ASN A 873 -21.04 -10.83 -4.81
N CYS A 874 -22.06 -10.06 -5.19
CA CYS A 874 -22.90 -9.35 -4.22
C CYS A 874 -23.85 -10.27 -3.44
N THR A 875 -24.09 -9.91 -2.18
CA THR A 875 -25.07 -10.55 -1.28
C THR A 875 -26.12 -9.55 -0.82
N ALA A 876 -27.18 -10.01 -0.15
CA ALA A 876 -28.20 -9.14 0.44
C ALA A 876 -27.65 -8.16 1.50
N ARG A 877 -26.46 -8.39 2.06
CA ARG A 877 -25.79 -7.47 3.02
C ARG A 877 -24.85 -6.47 2.35
N SER A 878 -24.63 -6.57 1.04
CA SER A 878 -23.71 -5.70 0.31
C SER A 878 -24.35 -4.36 -0.06
N LEU A 879 -23.53 -3.31 -0.15
CA LEU A 879 -23.92 -2.03 -0.75
C LEU A 879 -23.40 -1.99 -2.19
N VAL A 880 -24.31 -1.86 -3.16
CA VAL A 880 -24.01 -1.78 -4.59
C VAL A 880 -24.27 -0.36 -5.08
N ILE A 881 -23.30 0.22 -5.78
CA ILE A 881 -23.39 1.57 -6.35
C ILE A 881 -23.02 1.52 -7.82
N ILE A 882 -23.94 1.97 -8.68
CA ILE A 882 -23.79 1.97 -10.13
C ILE A 882 -24.01 3.39 -10.64
N ASP A 883 -23.00 3.98 -11.28
CA ASP A 883 -23.03 5.30 -11.91
C ASP A 883 -22.91 5.17 -13.44
N GLU A 884 -23.95 5.66 -14.15
CA GLU A 884 -24.03 5.74 -15.61
C GLU A 884 -23.70 4.42 -16.36
N LEU A 885 -24.33 3.31 -15.96
CA LEU A 885 -24.25 2.04 -16.69
C LEU A 885 -24.96 2.13 -18.06
N GLY A 886 -24.34 1.58 -19.09
CA GLY A 886 -24.83 1.59 -20.47
C GLY A 886 -24.27 2.73 -21.34
N ARG A 887 -23.45 3.64 -20.77
CA ARG A 887 -22.98 4.84 -21.49
C ARG A 887 -22.08 4.55 -22.70
N GLY A 888 -21.44 3.39 -22.74
CA GLY A 888 -20.45 3.01 -23.75
C GLY A 888 -21.03 2.38 -25.03
N THR A 889 -22.35 2.29 -25.15
CA THR A 889 -23.05 1.60 -26.25
C THR A 889 -24.21 2.44 -26.82
N SER A 890 -25.03 1.88 -27.70
CA SER A 890 -26.22 2.54 -28.23
C SER A 890 -27.24 2.84 -27.11
N THR A 891 -28.02 3.91 -27.24
CA THR A 891 -28.99 4.29 -26.20
C THR A 891 -30.01 3.19 -25.90
N HIS A 892 -30.42 2.40 -26.90
CA HIS A 892 -31.37 1.30 -26.68
C HIS A 892 -30.74 0.14 -25.92
N ASP A 893 -29.52 -0.27 -26.30
CA ASP A 893 -28.80 -1.36 -25.62
C ASP A 893 -28.41 -0.95 -24.19
N GLY A 894 -27.96 0.30 -24.02
CA GLY A 894 -27.58 0.86 -22.72
C GLY A 894 -28.75 0.89 -21.74
N VAL A 895 -29.93 1.36 -22.18
CA VAL A 895 -31.18 1.30 -21.38
C VAL A 895 -31.55 -0.14 -21.04
N ALA A 896 -31.54 -1.05 -22.02
CA ALA A 896 -31.96 -2.44 -21.81
C ALA A 896 -31.05 -3.18 -20.83
N ILE A 897 -29.73 -3.04 -20.97
CA ILE A 897 -28.74 -3.67 -20.08
C ILE A 897 -28.81 -3.07 -18.67
N ALA A 898 -28.91 -1.74 -18.56
CA ALA A 898 -29.00 -1.08 -17.27
C ALA A 898 -30.30 -1.45 -16.51
N TYR A 899 -31.42 -1.55 -17.22
CA TYR A 899 -32.70 -2.03 -16.68
C TYR A 899 -32.60 -3.49 -16.20
N ALA A 900 -32.13 -4.40 -17.06
CA ALA A 900 -32.01 -5.82 -16.71
C ALA A 900 -31.03 -6.08 -15.54
N THR A 901 -29.95 -5.29 -15.47
CA THR A 901 -28.99 -5.33 -14.36
C THR A 901 -29.66 -4.90 -13.05
N LEU A 902 -30.45 -3.82 -13.08
CA LEU A 902 -31.19 -3.35 -11.91
C LEU A 902 -32.26 -4.36 -11.47
N GLN A 903 -33.04 -4.89 -12.41
CA GLN A 903 -34.04 -5.93 -12.14
C GLN A 903 -33.42 -7.16 -11.47
N HIS A 904 -32.28 -7.65 -11.95
CA HIS A 904 -31.57 -8.78 -11.33
C HIS A 904 -31.13 -8.49 -9.89
N LEU A 905 -30.61 -7.28 -9.63
CA LEU A 905 -30.23 -6.87 -8.27
C LEU A 905 -31.44 -6.81 -7.32
N LEU A 906 -32.59 -6.35 -7.80
CA LEU A 906 -33.83 -6.27 -7.02
C LEU A 906 -34.46 -7.65 -6.76
N GLU A 907 -34.63 -8.48 -7.78
CA GLU A 907 -35.31 -9.77 -7.66
C GLU A 907 -34.47 -10.84 -6.97
N GLN A 908 -33.24 -11.04 -7.46
CA GLN A 908 -32.42 -12.21 -7.14
C GLN A 908 -31.50 -11.96 -5.95
N LYS A 909 -30.95 -10.75 -5.84
CA LYS A 909 -29.91 -10.42 -4.85
C LYS A 909 -30.44 -9.69 -3.62
N LYS A 910 -31.43 -8.80 -3.78
CA LYS A 910 -32.06 -8.02 -2.70
C LYS A 910 -31.04 -7.26 -1.83
N CYS A 911 -29.96 -6.80 -2.47
CA CYS A 911 -28.93 -5.96 -1.86
C CYS A 911 -29.36 -4.49 -1.84
N MET A 912 -28.69 -3.65 -1.06
CA MET A 912 -28.94 -2.20 -1.07
C MET A 912 -28.29 -1.57 -2.31
N VAL A 913 -29.06 -0.80 -3.10
CA VAL A 913 -28.60 -0.25 -4.38
C VAL A 913 -28.73 1.28 -4.43
N LEU A 914 -27.66 1.95 -4.84
CA LEU A 914 -27.69 3.33 -5.33
C LEU A 914 -27.44 3.32 -6.84
N PHE A 915 -28.47 3.63 -7.63
CA PHE A 915 -28.42 3.55 -9.09
C PHE A 915 -28.54 4.94 -9.72
N VAL A 916 -27.44 5.47 -10.26
CA VAL A 916 -27.39 6.78 -10.89
C VAL A 916 -27.50 6.64 -12.41
N THR A 917 -28.46 7.33 -13.01
CA THR A 917 -28.74 7.19 -14.45
C THR A 917 -29.24 8.47 -15.11
N HIS A 918 -28.97 8.58 -16.41
CA HIS A 918 -29.55 9.58 -17.32
C HIS A 918 -30.76 9.08 -18.09
N TYR A 919 -31.12 7.80 -17.94
CA TYR A 919 -32.22 7.17 -18.67
C TYR A 919 -33.51 7.27 -17.85
N PRO A 920 -34.50 8.12 -18.22
CA PRO A 920 -35.71 8.31 -17.42
C PRO A 920 -36.53 7.03 -17.32
N LYS A 921 -36.53 6.22 -18.39
CA LYS A 921 -37.23 4.92 -18.49
C LYS A 921 -36.81 3.89 -17.45
N ILE A 922 -35.67 4.07 -16.78
CA ILE A 922 -35.26 3.17 -15.69
C ILE A 922 -36.04 3.50 -14.40
N ALA A 923 -36.51 4.74 -14.22
CA ALA A 923 -37.37 5.08 -13.08
C ALA A 923 -38.75 4.40 -13.14
N ASP A 924 -39.19 3.98 -14.33
CA ASP A 924 -40.46 3.28 -14.54
C ASP A 924 -40.51 1.92 -13.81
N ILE A 925 -39.35 1.32 -13.50
CA ILE A 925 -39.24 0.06 -12.71
C ILE A 925 -39.88 0.18 -11.31
N LYS A 926 -40.09 1.41 -10.82
CA LYS A 926 -40.86 1.70 -9.60
C LYS A 926 -42.30 1.17 -9.66
N VAL A 927 -42.89 1.08 -10.85
CA VAL A 927 -44.24 0.53 -11.06
C VAL A 927 -44.28 -0.98 -10.80
N GLU A 928 -43.21 -1.70 -11.16
CA GLU A 928 -43.08 -3.15 -10.97
C GLU A 928 -42.67 -3.52 -9.54
N PHE A 929 -41.89 -2.67 -8.87
CA PHE A 929 -41.40 -2.87 -7.50
C PHE A 929 -41.89 -1.78 -6.52
N PRO A 930 -43.22 -1.65 -6.33
CA PRO A 930 -43.81 -0.56 -5.55
C PRO A 930 -43.34 -0.60 -4.10
N GLY A 931 -42.84 0.54 -3.61
CA GLY A 931 -42.32 0.70 -2.25
C GLY A 931 -40.94 0.08 -1.99
N SER A 932 -40.35 -0.62 -2.96
CA SER A 932 -38.96 -1.13 -2.89
C SER A 932 -37.96 -0.20 -3.59
N VAL A 933 -38.42 0.54 -4.60
CA VAL A 933 -37.63 1.49 -5.39
C VAL A 933 -38.21 2.89 -5.21
N GLU A 934 -37.35 3.87 -4.96
CA GLU A 934 -37.73 5.29 -4.94
C GLU A 934 -36.80 6.12 -5.83
N ALA A 935 -37.36 7.15 -6.47
CA ALA A 935 -36.65 7.99 -7.43
C ALA A 935 -36.36 9.37 -6.82
N TYR A 936 -35.15 9.85 -7.08
CA TYR A 936 -34.63 11.10 -6.55
C TYR A 936 -33.96 11.93 -7.65
N HIS A 937 -33.91 13.24 -7.44
CA HIS A 937 -33.13 14.15 -8.26
C HIS A 937 -32.44 15.23 -7.43
N VAL A 938 -31.40 15.84 -8.01
CA VAL A 938 -30.73 17.00 -7.42
C VAL A 938 -31.60 18.24 -7.62
N SER A 939 -31.93 18.92 -6.53
CA SER A 939 -32.68 20.19 -6.57
C SER A 939 -31.88 21.36 -7.13
N TYR A 940 -32.61 22.27 -7.78
CA TYR A 940 -32.10 23.45 -8.46
C TYR A 940 -33.10 24.60 -8.27
N LEU A 941 -32.61 25.84 -8.29
CA LEU A 941 -33.47 27.03 -8.42
C LEU A 941 -33.41 27.55 -9.85
N THR A 942 -34.57 27.86 -10.41
CA THR A 942 -34.74 28.74 -11.57
C THR A 942 -35.24 30.08 -11.07
N SER A 943 -34.60 31.19 -11.44
CA SER A 943 -35.07 32.52 -11.09
C SER A 943 -36.38 32.87 -11.81
N HIS A 944 -37.52 32.54 -11.21
CA HIS A 944 -38.82 33.06 -11.61
C HIS A 944 -39.10 34.37 -10.86
N ASN A 945 -39.25 35.48 -11.59
CA ASN A 945 -39.87 36.68 -11.05
C ASN A 945 -41.39 36.45 -11.03
N ASP A 946 -41.96 36.32 -9.84
CA ASP A 946 -43.39 36.01 -9.62
C ASP A 946 -44.29 37.26 -9.74
N ASP A 947 -43.86 38.26 -10.52
CA ASP A 947 -44.56 39.53 -10.75
C ASP A 947 -44.86 39.66 -12.26
N GLY A 948 -46.10 39.99 -12.60
CA GLY A 948 -46.75 39.68 -13.88
C GLY A 948 -46.29 40.49 -15.11
N THR A 949 -45.04 40.95 -15.18
CA THR A 949 -44.48 41.72 -16.31
C THR A 949 -43.54 40.87 -17.18
N MET A 950 -43.97 40.64 -18.42
CA MET A 950 -43.26 39.87 -19.45
C MET A 950 -41.99 40.56 -19.98
N ASP A 951 -40.91 40.62 -19.19
CA ASP A 951 -39.57 41.00 -19.67
C ASP A 951 -38.74 39.76 -20.02
N ALA A 952 -38.75 39.40 -21.31
CA ALA A 952 -38.21 38.14 -21.85
C ALA A 952 -36.65 38.04 -21.89
N LYS A 953 -35.94 38.58 -20.89
CA LYS A 953 -34.46 38.61 -20.83
C LYS A 953 -33.82 38.29 -19.48
N SER A 954 -34.59 38.07 -18.41
CA SER A 954 -34.07 37.84 -17.05
C SER A 954 -34.46 36.48 -16.45
N ASP A 955 -34.74 35.48 -17.29
CA ASP A 955 -35.34 34.19 -16.91
C ASP A 955 -34.28 33.04 -16.95
N HIS A 956 -33.03 33.36 -16.57
CA HIS A 956 -31.85 32.71 -17.19
C HIS A 956 -30.75 32.21 -16.23
N GLU A 957 -30.85 32.45 -14.92
CA GLU A 957 -29.89 31.89 -13.96
C GLU A 957 -30.45 30.63 -13.29
N VAL A 958 -29.68 29.53 -13.36
CA VAL A 958 -29.99 28.25 -12.73
C VAL A 958 -28.93 27.95 -11.68
N THR A 959 -29.33 27.92 -10.41
CA THR A 959 -28.43 27.68 -9.28
C THR A 959 -28.66 26.27 -8.74
N TYR A 960 -27.65 25.41 -8.81
CA TYR A 960 -27.69 24.09 -8.21
C TYR A 960 -27.67 24.20 -6.68
N LEU A 961 -28.62 23.55 -6.01
CA LEU A 961 -28.71 23.55 -4.54
C LEU A 961 -27.93 22.39 -3.90
N TYR A 962 -27.47 21.43 -4.70
CA TYR A 962 -26.74 20.22 -4.25
C TYR A 962 -27.47 19.37 -3.19
N LYS A 963 -28.78 19.59 -3.02
CA LYS A 963 -29.64 18.84 -2.11
C LYS A 963 -30.52 17.86 -2.88
N LEU A 964 -30.51 16.59 -2.47
CA LEU A 964 -31.33 15.54 -3.05
C LEU A 964 -32.79 15.67 -2.59
N VAL A 965 -33.73 15.50 -3.52
CA VAL A 965 -35.18 15.55 -3.27
C VAL A 965 -35.88 14.40 -4.02
N PRO A 966 -37.01 13.86 -3.50
CA PRO A 966 -37.78 12.83 -4.20
C PRO A 966 -38.35 13.32 -5.55
N GLY A 967 -38.59 12.38 -6.45
CA GLY A 967 -39.10 12.61 -7.81
C GLY A 967 -38.02 12.50 -8.90
N VAL A 968 -38.45 12.36 -10.15
CA VAL A 968 -37.58 12.26 -11.33
C VAL A 968 -37.31 13.65 -11.91
N CYS A 969 -36.10 13.86 -12.44
CA CYS A 969 -35.75 15.09 -13.15
C CYS A 969 -36.48 15.21 -14.50
N GLU A 970 -37.54 16.02 -14.58
CA GLU A 970 -38.40 16.14 -15.78
C GLU A 970 -37.79 16.93 -16.96
N ARG A 971 -36.70 17.69 -16.76
CA ARG A 971 -36.16 18.61 -17.79
C ARG A 971 -34.68 18.39 -18.08
N SER A 972 -34.34 18.36 -19.37
CA SER A 972 -32.96 18.21 -19.84
C SER A 972 -32.14 19.50 -19.70
N PHE A 973 -31.28 19.55 -18.69
CA PHE A 973 -30.39 20.70 -18.44
C PHE A 973 -29.28 20.92 -19.49
N GLY A 974 -29.07 19.97 -20.40
CA GLY A 974 -28.02 20.02 -21.42
C GLY A 974 -28.05 21.32 -22.26
N PHE A 975 -29.24 21.79 -22.64
CA PHE A 975 -29.38 23.04 -23.39
C PHE A 975 -28.99 24.29 -22.59
N ARG A 976 -29.21 24.30 -21.27
CA ARG A 976 -28.78 25.40 -20.40
C ARG A 976 -27.27 25.38 -20.15
N VAL A 977 -26.67 24.20 -19.98
CA VAL A 977 -25.21 24.06 -19.95
C VAL A 977 -24.57 24.50 -21.27
N ALA A 978 -25.19 24.20 -22.41
CA ALA A 978 -24.77 24.71 -23.72
C ALA A 978 -24.86 26.25 -23.82
N GLN A 979 -25.89 26.88 -23.25
CA GLN A 979 -25.98 28.35 -23.15
C GLN A 979 -24.84 28.93 -22.30
N LEU A 980 -24.55 28.34 -21.13
CA LEU A 980 -23.44 28.75 -20.27
C LEU A 980 -22.06 28.57 -20.93
N ALA A 981 -21.90 27.51 -21.74
CA ALA A 981 -20.73 27.27 -22.58
C ALA A 981 -20.65 28.19 -23.83
N GLN A 982 -21.55 29.18 -23.94
CA GLN A 982 -21.61 30.18 -25.02
C GLN A 982 -21.78 29.57 -26.42
N LEU A 983 -22.51 28.45 -26.55
CA LEU A 983 -22.91 27.95 -27.87
C LEU A 983 -23.86 28.97 -28.54
N PRO A 984 -23.79 29.15 -29.88
CA PRO A 984 -24.69 30.06 -30.60
C PRO A 984 -26.15 29.68 -30.36
N SER A 985 -27.02 30.67 -30.06
CA SER A 985 -28.44 30.45 -29.78
C SER A 985 -29.11 29.63 -30.89
N SER A 986 -28.83 29.93 -32.16
CA SER A 986 -29.34 29.20 -33.32
C SER A 986 -29.05 27.68 -33.28
N CYS A 987 -27.91 27.25 -32.74
CA CYS A 987 -27.59 25.83 -32.56
C CYS A 987 -28.45 25.21 -31.44
N ILE A 988 -28.71 25.97 -30.38
CA ILE A 988 -29.47 25.54 -29.20
C ILE A 988 -30.96 25.45 -29.54
N ASP A 989 -31.50 26.44 -30.25
CA ASP A 989 -32.88 26.47 -30.74
C ASP A 989 -33.16 25.25 -31.66
N GLN A 990 -32.24 24.94 -32.59
CA GLN A 990 -32.33 23.74 -33.43
C GLN A 990 -32.21 22.44 -32.62
N ALA A 991 -31.36 22.39 -31.60
CA ALA A 991 -31.19 21.21 -30.76
C ALA A 991 -32.43 20.94 -29.88
N ILE A 992 -33.11 21.99 -29.38
CA ILE A 992 -34.40 21.88 -28.68
C ILE A 992 -35.47 21.32 -29.61
N ILE A 993 -35.63 21.89 -30.82
CA ILE A 993 -36.59 21.39 -31.84
C ILE A 993 -36.33 19.90 -32.13
N MET A 994 -35.06 19.50 -32.27
CA MET A 994 -34.70 18.11 -32.55
C MET A 994 -35.01 17.19 -31.36
N ALA A 995 -34.75 17.60 -30.12
CA ALA A 995 -35.05 16.80 -28.94
C ALA A 995 -36.56 16.57 -28.74
N THR A 996 -37.37 17.62 -28.81
CA THR A 996 -38.85 17.49 -28.74
C THR A 996 -39.39 16.61 -29.87
N ARG A 997 -38.78 16.65 -31.07
CA ARG A 997 -39.12 15.75 -32.17
C ARG A 997 -38.76 14.29 -31.87
N LEU A 998 -37.60 14.03 -31.25
CA LEU A 998 -37.19 12.68 -30.86
C LEU A 998 -38.10 12.11 -29.76
N GLU A 999 -38.41 12.90 -28.73
CA GLU A 999 -39.36 12.54 -27.67
C GLU A 999 -40.74 12.20 -28.24
N ALA A 1000 -41.26 13.00 -29.18
CA ALA A 1000 -42.52 12.72 -29.87
C ALA A 1000 -42.48 11.45 -30.74
N ILE A 1001 -41.35 11.15 -31.39
CA ILE A 1001 -41.15 9.91 -32.16
C ILE A 1001 -41.09 8.69 -31.24
N GLU A 1002 -40.44 8.79 -30.07
CA GLU A 1002 -40.44 7.71 -29.10
C GLU A 1002 -41.84 7.49 -28.50
N GLY A 1003 -42.50 8.56 -28.04
CA GLY A 1003 -43.84 8.48 -27.46
C GLY A 1003 -44.89 7.92 -28.42
N SER A 1004 -44.82 8.28 -29.71
CA SER A 1004 -45.72 7.71 -30.74
C SER A 1004 -45.41 6.26 -31.09
N ARG A 1005 -44.14 5.83 -31.05
CA ARG A 1005 -43.76 4.40 -31.19
C ARG A 1005 -44.20 3.56 -30.00
N VAL A 1006 -44.12 4.10 -28.79
CA VAL A 1006 -44.61 3.42 -27.57
C VAL A 1006 -46.14 3.31 -27.62
N ARG A 1007 -46.86 4.40 -27.93
CA ARG A 1007 -48.32 4.37 -28.08
C ARG A 1007 -48.80 3.36 -29.11
N LYS A 1008 -48.18 3.31 -30.30
CA LYS A 1008 -48.50 2.27 -31.29
C LYS A 1008 -48.32 0.86 -30.74
N LYS A 1009 -47.23 0.57 -30.04
CA LYS A 1009 -47.00 -0.76 -29.45
C LYS A 1009 -47.94 -1.10 -28.30
N SER A 1010 -48.39 -0.12 -27.51
CA SER A 1010 -49.41 -0.34 -26.47
C SER A 1010 -50.81 -0.49 -27.05
N GLU A 1011 -51.15 0.27 -28.10
CA GLU A 1011 -52.40 0.15 -28.85
C GLU A 1011 -52.47 -1.19 -29.60
N GLU A 1012 -51.37 -1.65 -30.21
CA GLU A 1012 -51.24 -2.97 -30.83
C GLU A 1012 -51.38 -4.12 -29.81
N ARG A 1013 -50.88 -3.95 -28.58
CA ARG A 1013 -51.08 -4.94 -27.49
C ARG A 1013 -52.50 -4.92 -26.92
N GLN A 1014 -53.06 -3.75 -26.66
CA GLN A 1014 -54.45 -3.64 -26.16
C GLN A 1014 -55.47 -4.14 -27.18
N CYS A 1015 -55.28 -3.90 -28.48
CA CYS A 1015 -56.11 -4.52 -29.52
C CYS A 1015 -56.00 -6.05 -29.57
N LEU A 1016 -54.88 -6.63 -29.13
CA LEU A 1016 -54.72 -8.08 -29.04
C LEU A 1016 -55.44 -8.66 -27.81
N GLU A 1017 -55.36 -7.98 -26.67
CA GLU A 1017 -56.03 -8.38 -25.42
C GLU A 1017 -57.56 -8.15 -25.46
N THR A 1018 -58.05 -7.09 -26.12
CA THR A 1018 -59.50 -6.89 -26.32
C THR A 1018 -60.07 -7.85 -27.36
N ALA A 1019 -59.32 -8.20 -28.41
CA ALA A 1019 -59.75 -9.22 -29.37
C ALA A 1019 -59.96 -10.60 -28.74
N THR A 1020 -59.20 -10.94 -27.68
CA THR A 1020 -59.44 -12.16 -26.88
C THR A 1020 -60.60 -12.02 -25.87
N SER A 1021 -60.95 -10.81 -25.45
CA SER A 1021 -62.05 -10.57 -24.49
C SER A 1021 -63.43 -10.54 -25.13
N ASP A 1022 -63.53 -10.14 -26.41
CA ASP A 1022 -64.82 -9.94 -27.10
C ASP A 1022 -65.32 -11.19 -27.85
N GLN A 1023 -64.62 -12.34 -27.76
CA GLN A 1023 -65.00 -13.60 -28.40
C GLN A 1023 -65.55 -14.69 -27.44
N GLU A 1024 -65.53 -14.48 -26.12
CA GLU A 1024 -65.90 -15.52 -25.13
C GLU A 1024 -67.35 -15.45 -24.60
N LEU A 1025 -68.23 -14.58 -25.12
CA LEU A 1025 -69.59 -14.38 -24.58
C LEU A 1025 -70.78 -14.66 -25.51
N GLU A 1026 -70.56 -15.07 -26.76
CA GLU A 1026 -71.63 -15.53 -27.66
C GLU A 1026 -71.21 -16.76 -28.48
N THR A 1027 -71.27 -17.98 -27.91
CA THR A 1027 -71.69 -19.24 -28.58
C THR A 1027 -71.56 -20.51 -27.69
N GLU A 1028 -72.29 -20.59 -26.57
CA GLU A 1028 -72.67 -21.89 -25.99
C GLU A 1028 -74.05 -22.34 -26.52
N GLU A 1029 -74.11 -22.79 -27.77
CA GLU A 1029 -75.10 -23.78 -28.27
C GLU A 1029 -74.92 -24.02 -29.79
N ASN A 1030 -74.12 -25.03 -30.17
CA ASN A 1030 -74.51 -26.16 -31.04
C ASN A 1030 -73.29 -26.92 -31.57
N VAL A 1031 -73.43 -28.24 -31.67
CA VAL A 1031 -72.34 -29.18 -31.95
C VAL A 1031 -72.41 -29.69 -33.41
N LEU A 1032 -71.25 -30.07 -33.97
CA LEU A 1032 -71.03 -30.79 -35.24
C LEU A 1032 -71.36 -30.04 -36.55
N ASN A 1033 -70.32 -29.69 -37.32
CA ASN A 1033 -70.04 -30.39 -38.59
C ASN A 1033 -68.65 -30.08 -39.19
N SER A 1034 -68.19 -31.04 -39.98
CA SER A 1034 -66.87 -31.25 -40.59
C SER A 1034 -66.25 -30.16 -41.51
N THR A 1035 -64.93 -29.98 -41.35
CA THR A 1035 -63.86 -29.86 -42.39
C THR A 1035 -63.86 -28.75 -43.46
N GLY A 1036 -62.69 -28.10 -43.63
CA GLY A 1036 -62.26 -27.38 -44.86
C GLY A 1036 -61.89 -25.90 -44.63
N SER A 1037 -60.64 -25.49 -44.34
CA SER A 1037 -59.36 -25.57 -45.08
C SER A 1037 -58.99 -24.28 -45.85
N PHE A 1038 -57.98 -23.55 -45.30
CA PHE A 1038 -56.84 -22.89 -45.98
C PHE A 1038 -57.05 -21.63 -46.85
N CYS A 1039 -56.14 -20.62 -46.91
CA CYS A 1039 -54.89 -20.30 -46.18
C CYS A 1039 -54.37 -18.87 -46.49
N SER A 1040 -53.33 -18.40 -45.76
CA SER A 1040 -52.17 -17.56 -46.20
C SER A 1040 -51.81 -16.45 -45.17
N GLU A 1041 -50.59 -16.30 -44.63
CA GLU A 1041 -49.35 -17.10 -44.67
C GLU A 1041 -48.40 -16.68 -43.50
N ARG A 1042 -47.51 -17.57 -43.04
CA ARG A 1042 -46.32 -17.33 -42.16
C ARG A 1042 -46.52 -17.12 -40.64
N ILE A 1043 -47.31 -17.97 -40.00
CA ILE A 1043 -47.09 -18.41 -38.61
C ILE A 1043 -47.42 -19.91 -38.55
N VAL A 1044 -46.41 -20.81 -38.63
CA VAL A 1044 -46.64 -22.27 -38.59
C VAL A 1044 -45.56 -23.02 -37.78
N ASP A 1045 -44.28 -22.68 -37.96
CA ASP A 1045 -43.15 -23.52 -37.50
C ASP A 1045 -42.99 -23.70 -35.97
N SER A 1046 -43.79 -23.00 -35.14
CA SER A 1046 -43.65 -23.03 -33.68
C SER A 1046 -44.45 -24.13 -32.97
N GLU A 1047 -45.60 -24.56 -33.50
CA GLU A 1047 -46.45 -25.55 -32.81
C GLU A 1047 -46.11 -26.99 -33.20
N GLU A 1048 -45.81 -27.26 -34.48
CA GLU A 1048 -45.33 -28.59 -34.90
C GLU A 1048 -44.02 -28.96 -34.20
N PHE A 1049 -43.07 -28.02 -34.11
CA PHE A 1049 -41.82 -28.22 -33.37
C PHE A 1049 -42.07 -28.52 -31.88
N ALA A 1050 -42.98 -27.77 -31.23
CA ALA A 1050 -43.31 -27.97 -29.82
C ALA A 1050 -44.02 -29.33 -29.57
N ASN A 1051 -44.83 -29.81 -30.51
CA ASN A 1051 -45.51 -31.09 -30.40
C ASN A 1051 -44.56 -32.26 -30.66
N ALA A 1052 -43.76 -32.22 -31.73
CA ALA A 1052 -42.73 -33.22 -32.02
C ALA A 1052 -41.69 -33.34 -30.89
N PHE A 1053 -41.28 -32.22 -30.28
CA PHE A 1053 -40.39 -32.24 -29.11
C PHE A 1053 -41.04 -32.87 -27.87
N ARG A 1054 -42.36 -32.70 -27.70
CA ARG A 1054 -43.12 -33.32 -26.60
C ARG A 1054 -43.24 -34.84 -26.79
N ASP A 1055 -43.52 -35.29 -28.01
CA ASP A 1055 -43.65 -36.71 -28.35
C ASP A 1055 -42.29 -37.43 -28.27
N LEU A 1056 -41.20 -36.77 -28.66
CA LEU A 1056 -39.83 -37.24 -28.42
C LEU A 1056 -39.56 -37.52 -26.93
N LEU A 1057 -39.91 -36.57 -26.06
CA LEU A 1057 -39.76 -36.71 -24.60
C LEU A 1057 -40.67 -37.82 -24.03
N LEU A 1058 -41.90 -37.93 -24.53
CA LEU A 1058 -42.85 -38.97 -24.13
C LEU A 1058 -42.32 -40.37 -24.47
N ASN A 1059 -41.88 -40.59 -25.72
CA ASN A 1059 -41.34 -41.87 -26.16
C ASN A 1059 -40.06 -42.27 -25.42
N LEU A 1060 -39.14 -41.32 -25.17
CA LEU A 1060 -37.95 -41.57 -24.34
C LEU A 1060 -38.32 -41.95 -22.90
N THR A 1061 -39.25 -41.23 -22.27
CA THR A 1061 -39.68 -41.51 -20.90
C THR A 1061 -40.41 -42.85 -20.79
N SER A 1062 -41.26 -43.17 -21.78
CA SER A 1062 -41.96 -44.46 -21.87
C SER A 1062 -41.03 -45.63 -22.18
N ALA A 1063 -39.94 -45.43 -22.93
CA ALA A 1063 -38.95 -46.47 -23.15
C ALA A 1063 -38.14 -46.80 -21.88
N ILE A 1064 -37.81 -45.78 -21.07
CA ILE A 1064 -37.06 -45.93 -19.81
C ILE A 1064 -37.88 -46.62 -18.71
N THR A 1065 -39.21 -46.49 -18.74
CA THR A 1065 -40.12 -46.96 -17.69
C THR A 1065 -40.82 -48.30 -17.98
N ASN A 1066 -40.48 -48.97 -19.08
CA ASN A 1066 -41.18 -50.16 -19.56
C ASN A 1066 -40.29 -51.41 -19.54
N ASP A 1067 -40.66 -52.43 -18.75
CA ASP A 1067 -39.89 -53.67 -18.54
C ASP A 1067 -39.86 -54.60 -19.79
N ASP A 1068 -40.69 -54.34 -20.80
CA ASP A 1068 -40.69 -55.09 -22.07
C ASP A 1068 -39.63 -54.54 -23.04
N LEU A 1069 -38.45 -55.18 -23.04
CA LEU A 1069 -37.30 -54.85 -23.89
C LEU A 1069 -37.63 -54.71 -25.38
N ALA A 1070 -38.59 -55.46 -25.92
CA ALA A 1070 -38.95 -55.38 -27.34
C ALA A 1070 -39.71 -54.07 -27.64
N LYS A 1071 -40.61 -53.65 -26.74
CA LYS A 1071 -41.35 -52.39 -26.86
C LYS A 1071 -40.48 -51.18 -26.53
N SER A 1072 -39.62 -51.29 -25.52
CA SER A 1072 -38.65 -50.24 -25.19
C SER A 1072 -37.73 -49.94 -26.39
N PHE A 1073 -37.25 -50.97 -27.09
CA PHE A 1073 -36.46 -50.78 -28.31
C PHE A 1073 -37.25 -50.10 -29.45
N GLN A 1074 -38.52 -50.49 -29.66
CA GLN A 1074 -39.36 -49.86 -30.69
C GLN A 1074 -39.62 -48.38 -30.39
N LEU A 1075 -39.96 -48.02 -29.14
CA LEU A 1075 -40.15 -46.64 -28.71
C LEU A 1075 -38.87 -45.79 -28.86
N LEU A 1076 -37.69 -46.39 -28.70
CA LEU A 1076 -36.40 -45.73 -28.95
C LEU A 1076 -36.12 -45.51 -30.44
N GLU A 1077 -36.54 -46.41 -31.34
CA GLU A 1077 -36.45 -46.16 -32.79
C GLU A 1077 -37.42 -45.06 -33.24
N GLU A 1078 -38.64 -45.04 -32.72
CA GLU A 1078 -39.63 -43.98 -32.98
C GLU A 1078 -39.13 -42.63 -32.46
N ALA A 1079 -38.62 -42.55 -31.23
CA ALA A 1079 -37.96 -41.37 -30.69
C ALA A 1079 -36.76 -40.92 -31.55
N ARG A 1080 -35.92 -41.86 -32.03
CA ARG A 1080 -34.80 -41.53 -32.93
C ARG A 1080 -35.27 -40.97 -34.27
N SER A 1081 -36.42 -41.40 -34.79
CA SER A 1081 -36.99 -40.87 -36.03
C SER A 1081 -37.44 -39.41 -35.85
N ILE A 1082 -38.22 -39.13 -34.79
CA ILE A 1082 -38.72 -37.79 -34.47
C ILE A 1082 -37.55 -36.82 -34.22
N ALA A 1083 -36.52 -37.26 -33.48
CA ALA A 1083 -35.31 -36.47 -33.25
C ALA A 1083 -34.54 -36.16 -34.55
N LYS A 1084 -34.66 -36.99 -35.59
CA LYS A 1084 -33.98 -36.76 -36.87
C LYS A 1084 -34.74 -35.76 -37.74
N GLU A 1085 -36.07 -35.81 -37.75
CA GLU A 1085 -36.91 -34.80 -38.40
C GLU A 1085 -36.72 -33.41 -37.76
N LEU A 1086 -36.64 -33.34 -36.42
CA LEU A 1086 -36.33 -32.11 -35.67
C LEU A 1086 -34.92 -31.53 -35.87
N ILE A 1087 -34.03 -32.23 -36.59
CA ILE A 1087 -32.67 -31.78 -36.92
C ILE A 1087 -32.52 -31.45 -38.41
N GLU A 1088 -33.39 -32.01 -39.26
CA GLU A 1088 -33.35 -31.83 -40.72
C GLU A 1088 -34.36 -30.77 -41.23
N GLY A 1089 -35.33 -30.36 -40.40
CA GLY A 1089 -36.23 -29.21 -40.60
C GLY A 1089 -35.84 -27.99 -39.79
#